data_AF-A0A2N3UB33-F1
#
_entry.id   AF-A0A2N3UB33-F1
#
_cell.length_a   1.000
_cell.length_b   1.000
_cell.length_c   1.000
_cell.angle_alpha   90.00
_cell.angle_beta   90.00
_cell.angle_gamma   90.00
#
_symmetry.space_group_name_H-M   'P 1'
#
loop_
_entity.id
_entity.type
_entity.pdbx_description
1 polymer ?
#
loop_
_entity_poly.entity_id
_entity_poly.type
_entity_poly.pdbx_seq_one_letter_code
_entity_poly.pdbx_strand_id
1 'polypeptide(L)'
;MKKIFSLFALSLLLCQQAFAQQNIETRLGYSYNDKFNFSDEWQYLTTDIYLYNGGQFNRVLNELESGVKKKSKKNYAYELEYLFITAQLKNLKLFGNDQIVYPLFNFHINTDKKEYHTQVSDHLEVVRIIDKMPLTSAQNSIDASINAKAVTNQDGDQVFNLVASQLVSLSNLTNPSVAVMSLVGEFGNLLNSRAKKKEYKFSSTIRLYEGQDFDTRLHSVKVYVFVPGSVKTVTLKPAKLADYLSKNSNKLDRKQIEEAIGYKEYPYIVVANYKSLYKVDVLTGDEVTMDLIEKRKQKIQTAYDTKLMNDETYRQEKLYVEFLRIFAEMKQNLNAYRLNYRNNSPEVNAKNLFGIMQEYKRLKTAFEAREKEFDKNSTYKNIFRPEYTSILANADLYLDADHNLKNAKVLVNTLQELENNPKAWDTPAKREAALAKLSSVELPRADYLSASVEGEAIVRLTKRLEDLQYREVFEKEVKTLTDAQASDETLSMRNALQDKANASNCLSCRDKVRDAVNEYNKRLENSRLKEETKEMGKLQSAAEQQVLRHLRWQLCFDNNLQAVAVASADNGMDQYYAKLGERSSAFAATIKELDTLAKNAPENPRLQQVQAYNKQLTGLMKEVEQHYAILCELDKKLCECQ
;
A
#
# COMPACT_ATOMS: atom_id res chain seq x y z
N MET A 1 -80.75 -38.39 -42.94
CA MET A 1 -79.69 -39.41 -42.74
C MET A 1 -78.35 -39.08 -43.42
N LYS A 2 -78.30 -38.46 -44.62
CA LYS A 2 -77.01 -38.16 -45.32
C LYS A 2 -76.05 -37.19 -44.59
N LYS A 3 -76.54 -36.24 -43.77
CA LYS A 3 -75.68 -35.29 -43.04
C LYS A 3 -74.96 -35.89 -41.81
N ILE A 4 -75.54 -36.91 -41.17
CA ILE A 4 -74.95 -37.56 -39.98
C ILE A 4 -73.81 -38.49 -40.41
N PHE A 5 -73.94 -39.15 -41.57
CA PHE A 5 -72.89 -40.00 -42.12
C PHE A 5 -71.65 -39.20 -42.56
N SER A 6 -71.82 -38.00 -43.14
CA SER A 6 -70.68 -37.12 -43.49
C SER A 6 -69.96 -36.57 -42.25
N LEU A 7 -70.67 -36.26 -41.17
CA LEU A 7 -70.06 -35.78 -39.92
C LEU A 7 -69.30 -36.90 -39.18
N PHE A 8 -69.80 -38.13 -39.23
CA PHE A 8 -69.13 -39.30 -38.65
C PHE A 8 -67.92 -39.74 -39.48
N ALA A 9 -68.00 -39.63 -40.81
CA ALA A 9 -66.85 -39.88 -41.70
C ALA A 9 -65.76 -38.80 -41.55
N LEU A 10 -66.13 -37.52 -41.36
CA LEU A 10 -65.17 -36.44 -41.14
C LEU A 10 -64.48 -36.55 -39.76
N SER A 11 -65.19 -37.01 -38.72
CA SER A 11 -64.58 -37.22 -37.39
C SER A 11 -63.67 -38.45 -37.34
N LEU A 12 -63.98 -39.50 -38.12
CA LEU A 12 -63.10 -40.66 -38.31
C LEU A 12 -61.86 -40.33 -39.15
N LEU A 13 -61.98 -39.44 -40.14
CA LEU A 13 -60.82 -38.95 -40.92
C LEU A 13 -59.95 -37.97 -40.13
N LEU A 14 -60.53 -37.13 -39.26
CA LEU A 14 -59.78 -36.21 -38.38
C LEU A 14 -59.09 -36.92 -37.20
N CYS A 15 -59.56 -38.10 -36.78
CA CYS A 15 -58.88 -38.92 -35.76
C CYS A 15 -57.68 -39.72 -36.28
N GLN A 16 -57.43 -39.76 -37.60
CA GLN A 16 -56.32 -40.54 -38.18
C GLN A 16 -55.04 -39.73 -38.46
N GLN A 17 -54.99 -38.43 -38.16
CA GLN A 17 -53.79 -37.59 -38.35
C GLN A 17 -53.21 -37.00 -37.06
N ALA A 18 -53.22 -37.78 -35.98
CA ALA A 18 -52.36 -37.54 -34.83
C ALA A 18 -51.37 -38.71 -34.67
N PHE A 19 -50.55 -38.96 -35.70
CA PHE A 19 -49.31 -39.68 -35.50
C PHE A 19 -48.35 -38.73 -34.77
N ALA A 20 -48.43 -38.73 -33.43
CA ALA A 20 -47.40 -38.12 -32.61
C ALA A 20 -46.07 -38.79 -32.96
N GLN A 21 -45.17 -38.02 -33.56
CA GLN A 21 -43.79 -38.44 -33.83
C GLN A 21 -43.16 -38.86 -32.49
N GLN A 22 -42.85 -40.15 -32.34
CA GLN A 22 -42.21 -40.65 -31.11
C GLN A 22 -40.77 -40.14 -31.10
N ASN A 23 -40.52 -39.09 -30.30
CA ASN A 23 -39.19 -38.55 -30.08
C ASN A 23 -38.45 -39.36 -29.01
N ILE A 24 -37.12 -39.31 -29.07
CA ILE A 24 -36.27 -39.71 -27.94
C ILE A 24 -36.52 -38.70 -26.82
N GLU A 25 -36.81 -39.18 -25.64
CA GLU A 25 -36.98 -38.34 -24.46
C GLU A 25 -35.68 -38.33 -23.66
N THR A 26 -35.30 -37.13 -23.21
CA THR A 26 -34.18 -36.96 -22.30
C THR A 26 -34.73 -36.84 -20.87
N ARG A 27 -34.40 -37.79 -20.00
CA ARG A 27 -34.92 -37.87 -18.63
C ARG A 27 -33.78 -37.64 -17.64
N LEU A 28 -33.98 -36.79 -16.63
CA LEU A 28 -33.01 -36.57 -15.56
C LEU A 28 -32.99 -37.80 -14.62
N GLY A 29 -31.92 -38.57 -14.66
CA GLY A 29 -31.76 -39.79 -13.88
C GLY A 29 -31.07 -39.58 -12.52
N TYR A 30 -30.23 -38.53 -12.40
CA TYR A 30 -29.51 -38.18 -11.18
C TYR A 30 -29.11 -36.70 -11.17
N SER A 31 -29.08 -36.09 -10.00
CA SER A 31 -28.57 -34.73 -9.78
C SER A 31 -27.78 -34.67 -8.47
N TYR A 32 -26.60 -34.05 -8.53
CA TYR A 32 -25.73 -33.80 -7.39
C TYR A 32 -25.32 -32.32 -7.40
N ASN A 33 -25.35 -31.71 -6.22
CA ASN A 33 -24.77 -30.39 -5.97
C ASN A 33 -23.75 -30.57 -4.86
N ASP A 34 -22.55 -30.04 -5.06
CA ASP A 34 -21.49 -30.11 -4.06
C ASP A 34 -21.86 -29.28 -2.83
N LYS A 35 -21.48 -29.75 -1.64
CA LYS A 35 -21.77 -29.06 -0.37
C LYS A 35 -20.80 -27.90 -0.08
N PHE A 36 -19.79 -27.70 -0.93
CA PHE A 36 -18.83 -26.62 -0.75
C PHE A 36 -19.52 -25.24 -0.84
N ASN A 37 -19.17 -24.36 0.09
CA ASN A 37 -19.65 -22.99 0.12
C ASN A 37 -18.81 -22.14 -0.82
N PHE A 38 -19.30 -21.96 -2.05
CA PHE A 38 -18.67 -21.08 -3.03
C PHE A 38 -18.87 -19.62 -2.63
N SER A 39 -17.76 -18.95 -2.35
CA SER A 39 -17.64 -17.51 -2.10
C SER A 39 -17.54 -16.70 -3.40
N ASP A 40 -17.53 -15.37 -3.29
CA ASP A 40 -17.61 -14.44 -4.43
C ASP A 40 -16.40 -14.48 -5.37
N GLU A 41 -15.27 -15.06 -4.94
CA GLU A 41 -14.08 -15.25 -5.77
C GLU A 41 -14.18 -16.42 -6.77
N TRP A 42 -15.18 -17.29 -6.63
CA TRP A 42 -15.45 -18.38 -7.58
C TRP A 42 -16.29 -17.91 -8.76
N GLN A 43 -15.65 -17.10 -9.61
CA GLN A 43 -16.32 -16.25 -10.59
C GLN A 43 -16.46 -16.86 -11.97
N TYR A 44 -15.88 -18.02 -12.23
CA TYR A 44 -15.91 -18.63 -13.56
C TYR A 44 -16.59 -19.98 -13.54
N LEU A 45 -17.18 -20.37 -14.67
CA LEU A 45 -17.80 -21.67 -14.89
C LEU A 45 -17.14 -22.40 -16.05
N THR A 46 -16.85 -23.67 -15.85
CA THR A 46 -16.45 -24.61 -16.89
C THR A 46 -17.43 -25.78 -16.91
N THR A 47 -17.88 -26.20 -18.09
CA THR A 47 -18.85 -27.29 -18.26
C THR A 47 -18.29 -28.38 -19.17
N ASP A 48 -18.12 -29.56 -18.59
CA ASP A 48 -17.68 -30.77 -19.29
C ASP A 48 -18.85 -31.74 -19.48
N ILE A 49 -18.92 -32.35 -20.66
CA ILE A 49 -19.96 -33.32 -21.04
C ILE A 49 -19.33 -34.66 -21.42
N TYR A 50 -19.87 -35.72 -20.84
CA TYR A 50 -19.44 -37.10 -21.08
C TYR A 50 -20.63 -37.92 -21.61
N LEU A 51 -20.52 -38.48 -22.81
CA LEU A 51 -21.49 -39.44 -23.36
C LEU A 51 -21.03 -40.87 -23.06
N TYR A 52 -21.91 -41.67 -22.45
CA TYR A 52 -21.70 -43.08 -22.11
C TYR A 52 -22.73 -43.97 -22.79
N ASN A 53 -22.39 -45.25 -22.97
CA ASN A 53 -23.22 -46.26 -23.63
C ASN A 53 -23.69 -45.83 -25.02
N GLY A 54 -22.82 -45.21 -25.83
CA GLY A 54 -23.16 -44.72 -27.16
C GLY A 54 -23.71 -45.83 -28.08
N GLY A 55 -23.14 -47.03 -28.00
CA GLY A 55 -23.60 -48.19 -28.76
C GLY A 55 -25.03 -48.64 -28.45
N GLN A 56 -25.59 -48.22 -27.30
CA GLN A 56 -26.99 -48.51 -26.92
C GLN A 56 -28.00 -47.61 -27.64
N PHE A 57 -27.58 -46.63 -28.45
CA PHE A 57 -28.52 -45.85 -29.27
C PHE A 57 -29.27 -46.72 -30.28
N ASN A 58 -28.66 -47.81 -30.77
CA ASN A 58 -29.34 -48.79 -31.63
C ASN A 58 -30.60 -49.35 -30.95
N ARG A 59 -30.49 -49.66 -29.65
CA ARG A 59 -31.63 -50.14 -28.87
C ARG A 59 -32.72 -49.08 -28.78
N VAL A 60 -32.36 -47.84 -28.44
CA VAL A 60 -33.32 -46.72 -28.35
C VAL A 60 -34.07 -46.55 -29.67
N LEU A 61 -33.35 -46.49 -30.80
CA LEU A 61 -33.93 -46.27 -32.12
C LEU A 61 -34.89 -47.39 -32.53
N ASN A 62 -34.52 -48.66 -32.29
CA ASN A 62 -35.39 -49.80 -32.60
C ASN A 62 -36.61 -49.88 -31.65
N GLU A 63 -36.48 -49.46 -30.39
CA GLU A 63 -37.60 -49.39 -29.43
C GLU A 63 -38.53 -48.20 -29.67
N LEU A 64 -38.09 -47.12 -30.34
CA LEU A 64 -38.98 -46.06 -30.84
C LEU A 64 -39.95 -46.60 -31.91
N GLU A 65 -39.49 -47.52 -32.75
CA GLU A 65 -40.33 -48.05 -33.84
C GLU A 65 -41.29 -49.16 -33.37
N SER A 66 -40.80 -50.03 -32.47
CA SER A 66 -41.49 -51.27 -32.06
C SER A 66 -42.12 -51.21 -30.67
N GLY A 67 -41.79 -50.18 -29.86
CA GLY A 67 -42.13 -50.11 -28.45
C GLY A 67 -41.35 -51.10 -27.59
N VAL A 68 -41.14 -50.76 -26.30
CA VAL A 68 -40.35 -51.57 -25.34
C VAL A 68 -40.87 -53.01 -25.18
N LYS A 69 -42.18 -53.24 -25.39
CA LYS A 69 -42.78 -54.57 -25.47
C LYS A 69 -42.97 -54.93 -26.95
N LYS A 70 -42.05 -55.70 -27.53
CA LYS A 70 -42.03 -56.19 -28.93
C LYS A 70 -43.42 -56.63 -29.43
N LYS A 71 -44.24 -55.67 -29.87
CA LYS A 71 -45.46 -55.89 -30.64
C LYS A 71 -45.18 -55.33 -32.03
N SER A 72 -45.81 -55.95 -33.04
CA SER A 72 -45.60 -55.74 -34.48
C SER A 72 -45.05 -54.36 -34.83
N LYS A 73 -43.93 -54.31 -35.58
CA LYS A 73 -43.34 -53.08 -36.12
C LYS A 73 -44.46 -52.25 -36.74
N LYS A 74 -44.68 -51.04 -36.23
CA LYS A 74 -45.56 -50.09 -36.90
C LYS A 74 -44.75 -49.57 -38.07
N ASN A 75 -45.19 -49.84 -39.30
CA ASN A 75 -44.54 -49.30 -40.49
C ASN A 75 -44.71 -47.77 -40.46
N TYR A 76 -43.66 -47.07 -40.03
CA TYR A 76 -43.59 -45.62 -40.24
C TYR A 76 -43.32 -45.38 -41.73
N ALA A 77 -43.98 -44.37 -42.31
CA ALA A 77 -43.82 -44.04 -43.72
C ALA A 77 -42.42 -43.48 -44.07
N TYR A 78 -41.61 -43.15 -43.05
CA TYR A 78 -40.36 -42.42 -43.19
C TYR A 78 -39.25 -43.09 -42.38
N GLU A 79 -38.08 -43.23 -43.00
CA GLU A 79 -36.90 -43.83 -42.38
C GLU A 79 -36.13 -42.79 -41.54
N LEU A 80 -35.59 -43.24 -40.41
CA LEU A 80 -34.72 -42.43 -39.56
C LEU A 80 -33.35 -42.25 -40.24
N GLU A 81 -32.89 -41.00 -40.37
CA GLU A 81 -31.64 -40.67 -41.07
C GLU A 81 -30.54 -40.22 -40.11
N TYR A 82 -30.88 -39.44 -39.08
CA TYR A 82 -29.91 -38.93 -38.10
C TYR A 82 -30.40 -39.00 -36.66
N LEU A 83 -29.46 -39.18 -35.74
CA LEU A 83 -29.64 -38.94 -34.32
C LEU A 83 -28.89 -37.66 -33.92
N PHE A 84 -29.63 -36.63 -33.58
CA PHE A 84 -29.09 -35.33 -33.25
C PHE A 84 -29.22 -35.03 -31.76
N ILE A 85 -28.10 -34.73 -31.10
CA ILE A 85 -28.04 -34.40 -29.67
C ILE A 85 -27.58 -32.96 -29.54
N THR A 86 -28.35 -32.16 -28.82
CA THR A 86 -28.06 -30.75 -28.55
C THR A 86 -27.98 -30.48 -27.06
N ALA A 87 -27.18 -29.47 -26.70
CA ALA A 87 -27.21 -28.84 -25.39
C ALA A 87 -27.79 -27.45 -25.54
N GLN A 88 -28.68 -27.09 -24.64
CA GLN A 88 -29.19 -25.75 -24.51
C GLN A 88 -28.70 -25.21 -23.18
N LEU A 89 -27.92 -24.14 -23.21
CA LEU A 89 -27.47 -23.48 -21.99
C LEU A 89 -28.46 -22.39 -21.64
N LYS A 90 -29.02 -22.46 -20.43
CA LYS A 90 -29.90 -21.41 -19.91
C LYS A 90 -29.05 -20.37 -19.19
N ASN A 91 -29.52 -19.12 -19.15
CA ASN A 91 -28.93 -18.05 -18.34
C ASN A 91 -27.56 -17.53 -18.81
N LEU A 92 -27.30 -17.47 -20.12
CA LEU A 92 -26.05 -16.93 -20.66
C LEU A 92 -26.23 -15.50 -21.20
N LYS A 93 -25.89 -14.48 -20.40
CA LYS A 93 -25.96 -13.07 -20.86
C LYS A 93 -24.96 -12.70 -21.97
N LEU A 94 -23.90 -13.50 -22.16
CA LEU A 94 -22.84 -13.25 -23.16
C LEU A 94 -23.34 -13.34 -24.61
N PHE A 95 -24.49 -13.98 -24.84
CA PHE A 95 -25.02 -14.27 -26.17
C PHE A 95 -26.37 -13.58 -26.44
N GLY A 96 -26.74 -12.58 -25.62
CA GLY A 96 -28.07 -11.97 -25.64
C GLY A 96 -29.07 -12.70 -24.71
N ASN A 97 -30.33 -12.26 -24.68
CA ASN A 97 -31.39 -12.95 -23.94
C ASN A 97 -31.89 -14.23 -24.65
N ASP A 98 -31.30 -14.55 -25.81
CA ASP A 98 -31.71 -15.68 -26.65
C ASP A 98 -31.02 -16.97 -26.21
N GLN A 99 -31.78 -18.07 -26.29
CA GLN A 99 -31.33 -19.39 -25.90
C GLN A 99 -30.41 -19.96 -27.00
N ILE A 100 -29.10 -20.02 -26.75
CA ILE A 100 -28.18 -20.71 -27.66
C ILE A 100 -28.31 -22.23 -27.52
N VAL A 101 -28.41 -22.88 -28.68
CA VAL A 101 -28.44 -24.34 -28.82
C VAL A 101 -27.14 -24.81 -29.46
N TYR A 102 -26.37 -25.60 -28.71
CA TYR A 102 -25.11 -26.18 -29.12
C TYR A 102 -25.34 -27.58 -29.70
N PRO A 103 -24.90 -27.86 -30.94
CA PRO A 103 -24.94 -29.20 -31.51
C PRO A 103 -23.82 -30.03 -30.87
N LEU A 104 -24.15 -31.07 -30.09
CA LEU A 104 -23.12 -31.90 -29.45
C LEU A 104 -22.68 -33.05 -30.34
N PHE A 105 -23.66 -33.76 -30.88
CA PHE A 105 -23.45 -34.94 -31.69
C PHE A 105 -24.49 -35.00 -32.81
N ASN A 106 -24.07 -35.45 -33.98
CA ASN A 106 -24.97 -35.82 -35.07
C ASN A 106 -24.50 -37.15 -35.64
N PHE A 107 -25.22 -38.23 -35.32
CA PHE A 107 -24.87 -39.59 -35.76
C PHE A 107 -25.73 -39.98 -36.95
N HIS A 108 -25.10 -40.54 -37.98
CA HIS A 108 -25.81 -41.09 -39.11
C HIS A 108 -26.44 -42.43 -38.73
N ILE A 109 -27.70 -42.65 -39.14
CA ILE A 109 -28.42 -43.89 -38.93
C ILE A 109 -28.40 -44.69 -40.23
N ASN A 110 -27.88 -45.92 -40.16
CA ASN A 110 -27.94 -46.90 -41.23
C ASN A 110 -29.01 -47.95 -40.89
N THR A 111 -29.65 -48.49 -41.92
CA THR A 111 -30.58 -49.61 -41.77
C THR A 111 -29.93 -50.87 -42.31
N ASP A 112 -29.67 -51.86 -41.44
CA ASP A 112 -29.23 -53.21 -41.85
C ASP A 112 -30.26 -54.23 -41.38
N LYS A 113 -30.63 -55.19 -42.24
CA LYS A 113 -31.63 -56.25 -41.92
C LYS A 113 -32.92 -55.77 -41.24
N LYS A 114 -33.40 -54.57 -41.58
CA LYS A 114 -34.58 -53.89 -40.98
C LYS A 114 -34.38 -53.44 -39.53
N GLU A 115 -33.17 -53.38 -39.01
CA GLU A 115 -32.83 -52.78 -37.72
C GLU A 115 -32.01 -51.50 -37.95
N TYR A 116 -32.27 -50.50 -37.12
CA TYR A 116 -31.51 -49.26 -37.13
C TYR A 116 -30.18 -49.45 -36.38
N HIS A 117 -29.11 -49.01 -37.03
CA HIS A 117 -27.76 -49.03 -36.52
C HIS A 117 -27.13 -47.63 -36.62
N THR A 118 -26.43 -47.24 -35.57
CA THR A 118 -25.63 -46.02 -35.47
C THR A 118 -24.17 -46.42 -35.27
N GLN A 119 -23.24 -45.64 -35.83
CA GLN A 119 -21.81 -45.91 -35.75
C GLN A 119 -21.14 -45.25 -34.52
N VAL A 120 -21.88 -45.10 -33.42
CA VAL A 120 -21.39 -44.40 -32.22
C VAL A 120 -20.34 -45.23 -31.49
N SER A 121 -19.14 -44.67 -31.31
CA SER A 121 -18.12 -45.24 -30.44
C SER A 121 -18.51 -45.14 -28.96
N ASP A 122 -18.27 -46.19 -28.18
CA ASP A 122 -18.43 -46.15 -26.71
C ASP A 122 -17.32 -45.36 -26.00
N HIS A 123 -16.23 -45.06 -26.73
CA HIS A 123 -15.04 -44.38 -26.21
C HIS A 123 -14.93 -42.95 -26.73
N LEU A 124 -15.99 -42.16 -26.57
CA LEU A 124 -15.96 -40.74 -26.93
C LEU A 124 -15.22 -39.93 -25.85
N GLU A 125 -14.24 -39.13 -26.26
CA GLU A 125 -13.57 -38.20 -25.36
C GLU A 125 -14.55 -37.14 -24.82
N VAL A 126 -14.22 -36.58 -23.66
CA VAL A 126 -14.98 -35.49 -23.01
C VAL A 126 -15.14 -34.29 -23.96
N VAL A 127 -16.34 -33.73 -24.00
CA VAL A 127 -16.64 -32.50 -24.75
C VAL A 127 -16.74 -31.36 -23.75
N ARG A 128 -15.77 -30.44 -23.77
CA ARG A 128 -15.87 -29.19 -23.02
C ARG A 128 -16.60 -28.15 -23.86
N ILE A 129 -17.82 -27.80 -23.44
CA ILE A 129 -18.61 -26.80 -24.18
C ILE A 129 -18.15 -25.40 -23.80
N ILE A 130 -18.02 -25.12 -22.50
CA ILE A 130 -17.63 -23.82 -21.97
C ILE A 130 -16.39 -23.98 -21.11
N ASP A 131 -15.42 -23.09 -21.31
CA ASP A 131 -14.29 -22.93 -20.42
C ASP A 131 -14.20 -21.50 -19.87
N LYS A 132 -14.22 -21.38 -18.54
CA LYS A 132 -13.98 -20.14 -17.78
C LYS A 132 -14.95 -19.00 -18.11
N MET A 133 -16.24 -19.30 -18.15
CA MET A 133 -17.27 -18.28 -18.34
C MET A 133 -17.52 -17.48 -17.07
N PRO A 134 -17.49 -16.14 -17.09
CA PRO A 134 -17.84 -15.30 -15.95
C PRO A 134 -19.28 -15.56 -15.47
N LEU A 135 -19.43 -15.74 -14.16
CA LEU A 135 -20.69 -15.82 -13.46
C LEU A 135 -21.11 -14.41 -13.03
N THR A 136 -22.31 -13.99 -13.43
CA THR A 136 -22.91 -12.78 -12.86
C THR A 136 -23.53 -13.12 -11.50
N SER A 137 -23.45 -12.21 -10.55
CA SER A 137 -23.90 -12.35 -9.14
C SER A 137 -25.35 -12.82 -8.95
N ALA A 138 -26.18 -12.78 -10.00
CA ALA A 138 -27.57 -13.23 -9.97
C ALA A 138 -27.77 -14.73 -10.32
N GLN A 139 -26.75 -15.43 -10.81
CA GLN A 139 -26.93 -16.77 -11.41
C GLN A 139 -25.88 -17.76 -10.88
N ASN A 140 -26.18 -18.33 -9.70
CA ASN A 140 -25.37 -19.37 -9.07
C ASN A 140 -25.35 -20.71 -9.81
N SER A 141 -26.18 -20.88 -10.85
CA SER A 141 -26.23 -22.09 -11.67
C SER A 141 -26.52 -21.76 -13.13
N ILE A 142 -25.56 -22.09 -14.01
CA ILE A 142 -25.85 -22.30 -15.42
C ILE A 142 -26.24 -23.76 -15.58
N ASP A 143 -27.46 -23.98 -16.02
CA ASP A 143 -27.98 -25.31 -16.27
C ASP A 143 -27.95 -25.59 -17.77
N ALA A 144 -27.24 -26.65 -18.15
CA ALA A 144 -27.32 -27.23 -19.48
C ALA A 144 -28.51 -28.19 -19.53
N SER A 145 -29.50 -27.87 -20.37
CA SER A 145 -30.54 -28.82 -20.74
C SER A 145 -30.04 -29.62 -21.95
N ILE A 146 -29.98 -30.93 -21.82
CA ILE A 146 -29.60 -31.81 -22.93
C ILE A 146 -30.88 -32.32 -23.59
N ASN A 147 -30.93 -32.30 -24.93
CA ASN A 147 -32.03 -32.82 -25.70
C ASN A 147 -31.48 -33.71 -26.81
N ALA A 148 -32.09 -34.88 -27.01
CA ALA A 148 -31.83 -35.74 -28.16
C ALA A 148 -33.07 -35.84 -29.03
N LYS A 149 -32.88 -35.83 -30.35
CA LYS A 149 -33.94 -35.98 -31.33
C LYS A 149 -33.48 -36.90 -32.46
N ALA A 150 -34.34 -37.85 -32.82
CA ALA A 150 -34.16 -38.61 -34.05
C ALA A 150 -34.85 -37.87 -35.21
N VAL A 151 -34.15 -37.70 -36.32
CA VAL A 151 -34.58 -36.93 -37.49
C VAL A 151 -34.82 -37.89 -38.65
N THR A 152 -35.99 -37.79 -39.26
CA THR A 152 -36.36 -38.58 -40.44
C THR A 152 -35.83 -37.93 -41.72
N ASN A 153 -35.80 -38.68 -42.82
CA ASN A 153 -35.42 -38.16 -44.14
C ASN A 153 -36.27 -36.97 -44.62
N GLN A 154 -37.52 -36.83 -44.17
CA GLN A 154 -38.39 -35.68 -44.49
C GLN A 154 -38.17 -34.48 -43.57
N ASP A 155 -37.69 -34.70 -42.35
CA ASP A 155 -37.40 -33.66 -41.37
C ASP A 155 -36.00 -33.05 -41.53
N GLY A 156 -35.34 -33.32 -42.66
CA GLY A 156 -34.00 -32.83 -42.94
C GLY A 156 -33.86 -31.31 -42.81
N ASP A 157 -34.91 -30.54 -43.06
CA ASP A 157 -34.84 -29.07 -42.96
C ASP A 157 -34.73 -28.59 -41.51
N GLN A 158 -35.03 -29.43 -40.51
CA GLN A 158 -34.98 -29.03 -39.10
C GLN A 158 -33.57 -28.68 -38.62
N VAL A 159 -32.53 -29.41 -39.08
CA VAL A 159 -31.14 -29.12 -38.73
C VAL A 159 -30.68 -27.82 -39.42
N PHE A 160 -31.10 -27.59 -40.68
CA PHE A 160 -30.81 -26.34 -41.39
C PHE A 160 -31.52 -25.16 -40.73
N ASN A 161 -32.78 -25.31 -40.32
CA ASN A 161 -33.54 -24.29 -39.61
C ASN A 161 -32.93 -23.96 -38.24
N LEU A 162 -32.42 -24.97 -37.52
CA LEU A 162 -31.69 -24.74 -36.28
C LEU A 162 -30.42 -23.94 -36.53
N VAL A 163 -29.59 -24.35 -37.49
CA VAL A 163 -28.36 -23.60 -37.81
C VAL A 163 -28.67 -22.18 -38.27
N ALA A 164 -29.64 -22.00 -39.18
CA ALA A 164 -30.04 -20.69 -39.68
C ALA A 164 -30.55 -19.78 -38.57
N SER A 165 -31.44 -20.26 -37.70
CA SER A 165 -31.95 -19.48 -36.57
C SER A 165 -30.83 -19.07 -35.61
N GLN A 166 -29.89 -19.97 -35.31
CA GLN A 166 -28.75 -19.65 -34.44
C GLN A 166 -27.79 -18.64 -35.10
N LEU A 167 -27.51 -18.76 -36.40
CA LEU A 167 -26.67 -17.80 -37.12
C LEU A 167 -27.31 -16.40 -37.20
N VAL A 168 -28.63 -16.31 -37.40
CA VAL A 168 -29.37 -15.05 -37.35
C VAL A 168 -29.29 -14.43 -35.96
N SER A 169 -29.51 -15.21 -34.90
CA SER A 169 -29.37 -14.72 -33.51
C SER A 169 -27.95 -14.23 -33.22
N LEU A 170 -26.91 -14.95 -33.65
CA LEU A 170 -25.52 -14.53 -33.47
C LEU A 170 -25.17 -13.27 -34.28
N SER A 171 -25.78 -13.08 -35.47
CA SER A 171 -25.55 -11.91 -36.32
C SER A 171 -26.04 -10.59 -35.71
N ASN A 172 -26.98 -10.66 -34.76
CA ASN A 172 -27.52 -9.48 -34.06
C ASN A 172 -26.57 -8.97 -32.94
N LEU A 173 -25.46 -9.66 -32.66
CA LEU A 173 -24.49 -9.26 -31.66
C LEU A 173 -23.62 -8.11 -32.18
N THR A 174 -23.60 -6.98 -31.48
CA THR A 174 -22.88 -5.77 -31.90
C THR A 174 -21.35 -5.95 -31.90
N ASN A 175 -20.82 -6.82 -31.03
CA ASN A 175 -19.40 -7.15 -30.92
C ASN A 175 -19.23 -8.65 -30.64
N PRO A 176 -19.17 -9.52 -31.67
CA PRO A 176 -19.04 -10.97 -31.45
C PRO A 176 -17.66 -11.32 -30.89
N SER A 177 -17.63 -12.14 -29.83
CA SER A 177 -16.37 -12.64 -29.25
C SER A 177 -15.76 -13.76 -30.09
N VAL A 178 -14.48 -14.09 -29.87
CA VAL A 178 -13.81 -15.25 -30.50
C VAL A 178 -14.61 -16.54 -30.29
N ALA A 179 -15.18 -16.70 -29.10
CA ALA A 179 -16.08 -17.80 -28.74
C ALA A 179 -17.33 -17.90 -29.63
N VAL A 180 -17.96 -16.76 -29.98
CA VAL A 180 -19.08 -16.72 -30.92
C VAL A 180 -18.63 -17.20 -32.30
N MET A 181 -17.45 -16.76 -32.75
CA MET A 181 -16.91 -17.17 -34.04
C MET A 181 -16.56 -18.67 -34.09
N SER A 182 -16.04 -19.25 -33.01
CA SER A 182 -15.85 -20.70 -32.90
C SER A 182 -17.16 -21.46 -33.02
N LEU A 183 -18.24 -20.95 -32.43
CA LEU A 183 -19.57 -21.55 -32.54
C LEU A 183 -20.10 -21.50 -33.98
N VAL A 184 -19.89 -20.40 -34.71
CA VAL A 184 -20.20 -20.31 -36.15
C VAL A 184 -19.44 -21.37 -36.95
N GLY A 185 -18.15 -21.57 -36.64
CA GLY A 185 -17.35 -22.64 -37.24
C GLY A 185 -17.90 -24.04 -36.98
N GLU A 186 -18.37 -24.30 -35.76
CA GLU A 186 -19.01 -25.57 -35.39
C GLU A 186 -20.34 -25.82 -36.11
N PHE A 187 -21.16 -24.79 -36.30
CA PHE A 187 -22.35 -24.90 -37.16
C PHE A 187 -21.98 -25.22 -38.61
N GLY A 188 -20.92 -24.61 -39.15
CA GLY A 188 -20.40 -24.94 -40.48
C GLY A 188 -19.92 -26.40 -40.58
N ASN A 189 -19.20 -26.88 -39.55
CA ASN A 189 -18.75 -28.26 -39.46
C ASN A 189 -19.93 -29.25 -39.40
N LEU A 190 -20.99 -28.92 -38.66
CA LEU A 190 -22.22 -29.70 -38.63
C LEU A 190 -22.83 -29.81 -40.03
N LEU A 191 -22.99 -28.70 -40.76
CA LEU A 191 -23.53 -28.72 -42.12
C LEU A 191 -22.66 -29.56 -43.08
N ASN A 192 -21.34 -29.42 -42.99
CA ASN A 192 -20.38 -30.17 -43.81
C ASN A 192 -20.42 -31.68 -43.51
N SER A 193 -20.49 -32.06 -42.23
CA SER A 193 -20.59 -33.47 -41.82
C SER A 193 -21.86 -34.12 -42.38
N ARG A 194 -22.97 -33.40 -42.32
CA ARG A 194 -24.26 -33.85 -42.80
C ARG A 194 -24.27 -34.00 -44.31
N ALA A 195 -23.75 -33.01 -45.04
CA ALA A 195 -23.62 -33.09 -46.50
C ALA A 195 -22.80 -34.32 -46.94
N LYS A 196 -21.83 -34.74 -46.12
CA LYS A 196 -20.98 -35.92 -46.36
C LYS A 196 -21.50 -37.22 -45.73
N LYS A 197 -22.67 -37.19 -45.06
CA LYS A 197 -23.23 -38.32 -44.29
C LYS A 197 -22.24 -38.91 -43.28
N LYS A 198 -21.43 -38.04 -42.68
CA LYS A 198 -20.45 -38.40 -41.64
C LYS A 198 -20.96 -38.02 -40.27
N GLU A 199 -20.45 -38.71 -39.26
CA GLU A 199 -20.68 -38.33 -37.88
C GLU A 199 -20.08 -36.96 -37.59
N TYR A 200 -20.79 -36.19 -36.77
CA TYR A 200 -20.28 -34.96 -36.21
C TYR A 200 -20.23 -35.04 -34.70
N LYS A 201 -19.12 -34.54 -34.17
CA LYS A 201 -18.83 -34.36 -32.77
C LYS A 201 -18.39 -32.91 -32.59
N PHE A 202 -19.00 -32.23 -31.64
CA PHE A 202 -18.56 -30.90 -31.23
C PHE A 202 -17.13 -30.97 -30.71
N SER A 203 -16.24 -30.16 -31.31
CA SER A 203 -14.80 -30.22 -31.03
C SER A 203 -14.23 -28.91 -30.48
N SER A 204 -14.92 -27.79 -30.70
CA SER A 204 -14.46 -26.46 -30.29
C SER A 204 -14.83 -26.16 -28.85
N THR A 205 -13.86 -26.09 -27.96
CA THR A 205 -14.09 -25.49 -26.64
C THR A 205 -14.32 -24.00 -26.77
N ILE A 206 -15.43 -23.49 -26.23
CA ILE A 206 -15.63 -22.05 -26.08
C ILE A 206 -14.75 -21.56 -24.93
N ARG A 207 -13.53 -21.15 -25.28
CA ARG A 207 -12.60 -20.51 -24.34
C ARG A 207 -12.88 -19.02 -24.31
N LEU A 208 -13.36 -18.55 -23.17
CA LEU A 208 -13.62 -17.12 -22.96
C LEU A 208 -12.44 -16.42 -22.28
N TYR A 209 -11.56 -17.18 -21.62
CA TYR A 209 -10.39 -16.64 -20.93
C TYR A 209 -9.15 -17.50 -21.22
N GLU A 210 -8.16 -16.90 -21.89
CA GLU A 210 -6.83 -17.49 -22.06
C GLU A 210 -5.87 -16.89 -21.04
N GLY A 211 -5.08 -17.73 -20.36
CA GLY A 211 -3.87 -17.25 -19.69
C GLY A 211 -3.56 -17.67 -18.26
N GLN A 212 -4.39 -18.46 -17.55
CA GLN A 212 -4.02 -18.92 -16.19
C GLN A 212 -4.62 -20.28 -15.81
N ASP A 213 -3.87 -21.07 -15.04
CA ASP A 213 -4.36 -22.25 -14.34
C ASP A 213 -5.20 -21.84 -13.13
N PHE A 214 -6.49 -21.63 -13.37
CA PHE A 214 -7.43 -21.39 -12.28
C PHE A 214 -7.63 -22.66 -11.46
N ASP A 215 -7.73 -22.49 -10.14
CA ASP A 215 -8.15 -23.60 -9.29
C ASP A 215 -9.61 -23.87 -9.60
N THR A 216 -9.92 -25.11 -9.97
CA THR A 216 -11.26 -25.54 -10.37
C THR A 216 -11.83 -26.48 -9.33
N ARG A 217 -13.13 -26.34 -9.07
CA ARG A 217 -13.84 -27.20 -8.13
C ARG A 217 -15.24 -27.52 -8.65
N LEU A 218 -15.61 -28.79 -8.52
CA LEU A 218 -16.88 -29.34 -8.93
C LEU A 218 -18.00 -28.66 -8.14
N HIS A 219 -18.97 -28.12 -8.88
CA HIS A 219 -20.13 -27.45 -8.35
C HIS A 219 -21.38 -28.34 -8.44
N SER A 220 -21.63 -28.93 -9.61
CA SER A 220 -22.79 -29.80 -9.81
C SER A 220 -22.58 -30.84 -10.89
N VAL A 221 -23.30 -31.96 -10.77
CA VAL A 221 -23.34 -33.03 -11.77
C VAL A 221 -24.79 -33.43 -12.04
N LYS A 222 -25.17 -33.48 -13.32
CA LYS A 222 -26.48 -33.97 -13.76
C LYS A 222 -26.29 -35.12 -14.73
N VAL A 223 -27.08 -36.18 -14.56
CA VAL A 223 -27.07 -37.33 -15.46
C VAL A 223 -28.40 -37.41 -16.20
N TYR A 224 -28.33 -37.28 -17.52
CA TYR A 224 -29.46 -37.34 -18.42
C TYR A 224 -29.44 -38.66 -19.18
N VAL A 225 -30.53 -39.41 -19.14
CA VAL A 225 -30.66 -40.70 -19.82
C VAL A 225 -31.58 -40.54 -21.02
N PHE A 226 -31.19 -41.14 -22.15
CA PHE A 226 -31.94 -41.10 -23.40
C PHE A 226 -32.79 -42.36 -23.55
N VAL A 227 -34.10 -42.20 -23.57
CA VAL A 227 -35.05 -43.31 -23.60
C VAL A 227 -36.14 -43.08 -24.65
N PRO A 228 -36.76 -44.15 -25.18
CA PRO A 228 -37.96 -43.99 -25.99
C PRO A 228 -39.11 -43.47 -25.13
N GLY A 229 -40.04 -42.71 -25.69
CA GLY A 229 -41.15 -42.08 -24.93
C GLY A 229 -42.11 -43.05 -24.22
N SER A 230 -41.97 -44.36 -24.42
CA SER A 230 -42.69 -45.38 -23.65
C SER A 230 -42.12 -45.63 -22.25
N VAL A 231 -40.88 -45.21 -21.98
CA VAL A 231 -40.24 -45.30 -20.66
C VAL A 231 -40.55 -44.03 -19.86
N LYS A 232 -41.43 -44.16 -18.85
CA LYS A 232 -41.94 -43.00 -18.09
C LYS A 232 -40.95 -42.43 -17.08
N THR A 233 -40.13 -43.27 -16.45
CA THR A 233 -39.22 -42.86 -15.36
C THR A 233 -37.91 -43.61 -15.44
N VAL A 234 -36.80 -42.88 -15.28
CA VAL A 234 -35.46 -43.46 -15.11
C VAL A 234 -34.90 -42.88 -13.82
N THR A 235 -34.61 -43.73 -12.84
CA THR A 235 -33.99 -43.31 -11.58
C THR A 235 -32.70 -44.08 -11.40
N LEU A 236 -31.58 -43.36 -11.42
CA LEU A 236 -30.29 -43.94 -11.09
C LEU A 236 -30.17 -43.94 -9.56
N LYS A 237 -29.79 -45.08 -8.96
CA LYS A 237 -29.54 -45.19 -7.51
C LYS A 237 -28.05 -45.35 -7.17
N PRO A 238 -27.13 -44.46 -7.61
CA PRO A 238 -25.72 -44.71 -7.44
C PRO A 238 -25.24 -44.18 -6.07
N ALA A 239 -25.40 -44.97 -5.01
CA ALA A 239 -24.81 -44.64 -3.69
C ALA A 239 -23.29 -44.39 -3.79
N LYS A 240 -22.61 -45.09 -4.72
CA LYS A 240 -21.18 -44.95 -5.01
C LYS A 240 -20.82 -43.64 -5.72
N LEU A 241 -21.73 -43.07 -6.53
CA LEU A 241 -21.45 -41.85 -7.28
C LEU A 241 -21.39 -40.62 -6.37
N ALA A 242 -22.29 -40.51 -5.39
CA ALA A 242 -22.24 -39.39 -4.45
C ALA A 242 -20.91 -39.36 -3.66
N ASP A 243 -20.46 -40.53 -3.19
CA ASP A 243 -19.17 -40.68 -2.52
C ASP A 243 -18.00 -40.31 -3.45
N TYR A 244 -18.00 -40.84 -4.69
CA TYR A 244 -16.99 -40.52 -5.70
C TYR A 244 -16.90 -39.01 -5.98
N LEU A 245 -18.03 -38.36 -6.25
CA LEU A 245 -18.08 -36.94 -6.58
C LEU A 245 -17.60 -36.06 -5.41
N SER A 246 -17.93 -36.44 -4.17
CA SER A 246 -17.47 -35.71 -2.98
C SER A 246 -15.96 -35.81 -2.74
N LYS A 247 -15.33 -36.92 -3.15
CA LYS A 247 -13.88 -37.15 -3.01
C LYS A 247 -13.07 -36.58 -4.17
N ASN A 248 -13.67 -36.42 -5.34
CA ASN A 248 -12.98 -36.02 -6.58
C ASN A 248 -13.51 -34.67 -7.07
N SER A 249 -13.28 -33.62 -6.27
CA SER A 249 -13.82 -32.29 -6.55
C SER A 249 -13.10 -31.53 -7.67
N ASN A 250 -11.86 -31.86 -8.03
CA ASN A 250 -11.08 -31.01 -8.95
C ASN A 250 -11.14 -31.47 -10.40
N LYS A 251 -11.30 -32.78 -10.63
CA LYS A 251 -11.39 -33.36 -11.96
C LYS A 251 -12.07 -34.72 -11.88
N LEU A 252 -12.99 -34.97 -12.79
CA LEU A 252 -13.66 -36.27 -12.89
C LEU A 252 -12.98 -37.17 -13.93
N ASP A 253 -12.76 -38.42 -13.55
CA ASP A 253 -12.26 -39.47 -14.44
C ASP A 253 -13.44 -40.21 -15.09
N ARG A 254 -13.37 -40.38 -16.42
CA ARG A 254 -14.45 -40.99 -17.20
C ARG A 254 -14.75 -42.43 -16.76
N LYS A 255 -13.72 -43.25 -16.54
CA LYS A 255 -13.91 -44.67 -16.19
C LYS A 255 -14.49 -44.81 -14.79
N GLN A 256 -14.00 -44.01 -13.85
CA GLN A 256 -14.51 -44.03 -12.48
C GLN A 256 -15.97 -43.54 -12.40
N ILE A 257 -16.36 -42.53 -13.20
CA ILE A 257 -17.77 -42.13 -13.32
C ILE A 257 -18.63 -43.27 -13.86
N GLU A 258 -18.16 -43.95 -14.91
CA GLU A 258 -18.87 -45.09 -15.51
C GLU A 258 -19.08 -46.22 -14.50
N GLU A 259 -18.04 -46.60 -13.78
CA GLU A 259 -18.09 -47.62 -12.72
C GLU A 259 -19.00 -47.22 -11.55
N ALA A 260 -18.96 -45.95 -11.14
CA ALA A 260 -19.78 -45.44 -10.04
C ALA A 260 -21.27 -45.35 -10.39
N ILE A 261 -21.61 -45.06 -11.65
CA ILE A 261 -22.99 -45.05 -12.14
C ILE A 261 -23.50 -46.47 -12.36
N GLY A 262 -22.70 -47.35 -12.98
CA GLY A 262 -23.03 -48.75 -13.20
C GLY A 262 -24.27 -48.99 -14.08
N TYR A 263 -24.71 -47.99 -14.84
CA TYR A 263 -25.91 -48.04 -15.67
C TYR A 263 -25.58 -48.49 -17.08
N LYS A 264 -26.26 -49.53 -17.58
CA LYS A 264 -25.96 -50.16 -18.89
C LYS A 264 -27.16 -50.25 -19.83
N GLU A 265 -28.36 -49.88 -19.39
CA GLU A 265 -29.59 -50.18 -20.13
C GLU A 265 -29.78 -49.28 -21.35
N TYR A 266 -29.48 -47.99 -21.21
CA TYR A 266 -29.65 -46.97 -22.24
C TYR A 266 -28.45 -46.00 -22.27
N PRO A 267 -28.27 -45.27 -23.38
CA PRO A 267 -27.30 -44.17 -23.48
C PRO A 267 -27.58 -43.07 -22.45
N TYR A 268 -26.52 -42.48 -21.91
CA TYR A 268 -26.67 -41.36 -20.97
C TYR A 268 -25.53 -40.35 -21.10
N ILE A 269 -25.84 -39.09 -20.78
CA ILE A 269 -24.89 -37.99 -20.70
C ILE A 269 -24.72 -37.54 -19.25
N VAL A 270 -23.48 -37.38 -18.83
CA VAL A 270 -23.10 -36.71 -17.59
C VAL A 270 -22.65 -35.30 -17.92
N VAL A 271 -23.31 -34.30 -17.32
CA VAL A 271 -22.93 -32.88 -17.37
C VAL A 271 -22.28 -32.54 -16.04
N ALA A 272 -21.00 -32.18 -16.06
CA ALA A 272 -20.24 -31.75 -14.90
C ALA A 272 -19.92 -30.26 -15.00
N ASN A 273 -20.35 -29.51 -13.99
CA ASN A 273 -20.09 -28.08 -13.87
C ASN A 273 -19.03 -27.84 -12.81
N TYR A 274 -18.00 -27.08 -13.15
CA TYR A 274 -16.95 -26.65 -12.26
C TYR A 274 -17.02 -25.14 -12.11
N LYS A 275 -16.78 -24.64 -10.90
CA LYS A 275 -16.46 -23.24 -10.68
C LYS A 275 -14.94 -23.07 -10.63
N SER A 276 -14.44 -21.96 -11.15
CA SER A 276 -13.02 -21.62 -11.12
C SER A 276 -12.80 -20.33 -10.34
N LEU A 277 -11.74 -20.35 -9.53
CA LEU A 277 -11.30 -19.25 -8.69
C LEU A 277 -10.68 -18.13 -9.53
N TYR A 278 -11.05 -16.88 -9.29
CA TYR A 278 -10.34 -15.71 -9.83
C TYR A 278 -8.92 -15.66 -9.30
N LYS A 279 -7.94 -15.45 -10.18
CA LYS A 279 -6.53 -15.30 -9.80
C LYS A 279 -5.96 -14.01 -10.39
N VAL A 280 -5.20 -13.33 -9.55
CA VAL A 280 -4.38 -12.17 -9.93
C VAL A 280 -3.03 -12.68 -10.41
N ASP A 281 -2.47 -12.07 -11.45
CA ASP A 281 -1.05 -12.26 -11.79
C ASP A 281 -0.20 -11.83 -10.57
N VAL A 282 0.50 -12.79 -9.95
CA VAL A 282 1.39 -12.57 -8.80
C VAL A 282 2.61 -11.77 -9.28
N LEU A 283 2.90 -10.67 -8.59
CA LEU A 283 4.01 -9.79 -8.95
C LEU A 283 5.02 -9.70 -7.83
N THR A 284 6.30 -9.87 -8.16
CA THR A 284 7.40 -9.49 -7.29
C THR A 284 7.71 -8.00 -7.43
N GLY A 285 8.33 -7.40 -6.40
CA GLY A 285 8.63 -5.97 -6.39
C GLY A 285 9.44 -5.49 -7.61
N ASP A 286 10.35 -6.32 -8.13
CA ASP A 286 11.21 -5.97 -9.27
C ASP A 286 10.45 -5.95 -10.60
N GLU A 287 9.46 -6.84 -10.76
CA GLU A 287 8.64 -6.96 -11.97
C GLU A 287 7.69 -5.77 -12.18
N VAL A 288 7.36 -5.04 -11.11
CA VAL A 288 6.47 -3.87 -11.20
C VAL A 288 7.17 -2.73 -11.95
N THR A 289 6.67 -2.45 -13.15
CA THR A 289 7.12 -1.39 -14.06
C THR A 289 5.91 -0.65 -14.65
N MET A 290 6.10 0.59 -15.12
CA MET A 290 5.02 1.38 -15.72
C MET A 290 4.43 0.71 -16.98
N ASP A 291 5.26 0.05 -17.80
CA ASP A 291 4.80 -0.69 -18.99
C ASP A 291 3.90 -1.88 -18.61
N LEU A 292 4.28 -2.64 -17.58
CA LEU A 292 3.45 -3.74 -17.07
C LEU A 292 2.11 -3.23 -16.53
N ILE A 293 2.11 -2.11 -15.81
CA ILE A 293 0.91 -1.49 -15.25
C ILE A 293 -0.06 -1.08 -16.36
N GLU A 294 0.41 -0.42 -17.42
CA GLU A 294 -0.44 -0.04 -18.55
C GLU A 294 -0.96 -1.24 -19.35
N LYS A 295 -0.12 -2.27 -19.58
CA LYS A 295 -0.57 -3.53 -20.18
C LYS A 295 -1.66 -4.21 -19.35
N ARG A 296 -1.48 -4.27 -18.03
CA ARG A 296 -2.46 -4.84 -17.10
C ARG A 296 -3.77 -4.05 -17.13
N LYS A 297 -3.71 -2.72 -17.10
CA LYS A 297 -4.87 -1.83 -17.20
C LYS A 297 -5.67 -2.07 -18.49
N GLN A 298 -5.00 -2.21 -19.64
CA GLN A 298 -5.67 -2.53 -20.91
C GLN A 298 -6.31 -3.92 -20.89
N LYS A 299 -5.62 -4.93 -20.34
CA LYS A 299 -6.15 -6.30 -20.18
C LYS A 299 -7.42 -6.31 -19.31
N ILE A 300 -7.39 -5.62 -18.17
CA ILE A 300 -8.52 -5.48 -17.23
C ILE A 300 -9.69 -4.76 -17.91
N GLN A 301 -9.43 -3.64 -18.60
CA GLN A 301 -10.46 -2.89 -19.30
C GLN A 301 -11.13 -3.72 -20.39
N THR A 302 -10.34 -4.41 -21.22
CA THR A 302 -10.85 -5.29 -22.27
C THR A 302 -11.67 -6.44 -21.69
N ALA A 303 -11.23 -7.06 -20.59
CA ALA A 303 -11.97 -8.11 -19.92
C ALA A 303 -13.30 -7.60 -19.34
N TYR A 304 -13.34 -6.37 -18.83
CA TYR A 304 -14.57 -5.76 -18.34
C TYR A 304 -15.55 -5.43 -19.48
N ASP A 305 -15.08 -4.78 -20.55
CA ASP A 305 -15.91 -4.36 -21.68
C ASP A 305 -16.51 -5.56 -22.44
N THR A 306 -15.78 -6.68 -22.47
CA THR A 306 -16.24 -7.96 -23.03
C THR A 306 -17.09 -8.79 -22.05
N LYS A 307 -17.42 -8.23 -20.87
CA LYS A 307 -18.21 -8.86 -19.80
C LYS A 307 -17.59 -10.15 -19.25
N LEU A 308 -16.27 -10.30 -19.36
CA LEU A 308 -15.46 -11.43 -18.85
C LEU A 308 -15.06 -11.30 -17.38
N MET A 309 -15.37 -10.17 -16.76
CA MET A 309 -15.09 -9.87 -15.37
C MET A 309 -16.29 -9.13 -14.78
N ASN A 310 -16.60 -9.41 -13.50
CA ASN A 310 -17.68 -8.71 -12.82
C ASN A 310 -17.24 -7.33 -12.29
N ASP A 311 -18.22 -6.50 -11.97
CA ASP A 311 -18.00 -5.09 -11.56
C ASP A 311 -17.13 -4.97 -10.30
N GLU A 312 -17.29 -5.89 -9.34
CA GLU A 312 -16.57 -5.82 -8.06
C GLU A 312 -15.09 -6.22 -8.22
N THR A 313 -14.79 -7.26 -8.98
CA THR A 313 -13.41 -7.64 -9.32
C THR A 313 -12.76 -6.58 -10.19
N TYR A 314 -13.48 -6.01 -11.16
CA TYR A 314 -12.99 -4.89 -11.95
C TYR A 314 -12.63 -3.69 -11.07
N ARG A 315 -13.47 -3.36 -10.09
CA ARG A 315 -13.21 -2.29 -9.12
C ARG A 315 -11.94 -2.57 -8.32
N GLN A 316 -11.78 -3.79 -7.76
CA GLN A 316 -10.60 -4.16 -6.99
C GLN A 316 -9.32 -4.15 -7.86
N GLU A 317 -9.39 -4.66 -9.10
CA GLU A 317 -8.31 -4.62 -10.06
C GLU A 317 -7.85 -3.19 -10.37
N LYS A 318 -8.78 -2.25 -10.64
CA LYS A 318 -8.42 -0.85 -10.86
C LYS A 318 -7.71 -0.24 -9.65
N LEU A 319 -8.22 -0.51 -8.45
CA LEU A 319 -7.63 0.00 -7.22
C LEU A 319 -6.25 -0.63 -6.95
N TYR A 320 -6.04 -1.88 -7.36
CA TYR A 320 -4.74 -2.53 -7.27
C TYR A 320 -3.75 -1.98 -8.31
N VAL A 321 -4.20 -1.69 -9.53
CA VAL A 321 -3.41 -1.01 -10.56
C VAL A 321 -2.92 0.36 -10.08
N GLU A 322 -3.79 1.17 -9.46
CA GLU A 322 -3.38 2.46 -8.88
C GLU A 322 -2.37 2.28 -7.73
N PHE A 323 -2.53 1.23 -6.91
CA PHE A 323 -1.57 0.91 -5.87
C PHE A 323 -0.19 0.51 -6.42
N LEU A 324 -0.16 -0.31 -7.49
CA LEU A 324 1.08 -0.65 -8.19
C LEU A 324 1.75 0.59 -8.80
N ARG A 325 0.96 1.56 -9.29
CA ARG A 325 1.47 2.82 -9.80
C ARG A 325 2.17 3.64 -8.72
N ILE A 326 1.56 3.79 -7.54
CA ILE A 326 2.20 4.46 -6.38
C ILE A 326 3.54 3.77 -6.05
N PHE A 327 3.56 2.43 -6.03
CA PHE A 327 4.78 1.68 -5.79
C PHE A 327 5.85 1.88 -6.88
N ALA A 328 5.45 1.95 -8.16
CA ALA A 328 6.36 2.23 -9.26
C ALA A 328 6.95 3.65 -9.20
N GLU A 329 6.14 4.66 -8.83
CA GLU A 329 6.60 6.03 -8.59
C GLU A 329 7.62 6.08 -7.43
N MET A 330 7.36 5.35 -6.34
CA MET A 330 8.31 5.18 -5.24
C MET A 330 9.64 4.56 -5.71
N LYS A 331 9.60 3.49 -6.53
CA LYS A 331 10.80 2.87 -7.12
C LYS A 331 11.59 3.84 -7.99
N GLN A 332 10.90 4.68 -8.76
CA GLN A 332 11.55 5.69 -9.59
C GLN A 332 12.32 6.71 -8.73
N ASN A 333 11.70 7.22 -7.67
CA ASN A 333 12.35 8.13 -6.72
C ASN A 333 13.54 7.45 -6.01
N LEU A 334 13.40 6.16 -5.70
CA LEU A 334 14.46 5.36 -5.08
C LEU A 334 15.67 5.14 -6.01
N ASN A 335 15.43 4.91 -7.31
CA ASN A 335 16.50 4.83 -8.31
C ASN A 335 17.21 6.19 -8.48
N ALA A 336 16.45 7.29 -8.50
CA ALA A 336 17.01 8.64 -8.55
C ALA A 336 17.84 8.95 -7.29
N TYR A 337 17.35 8.58 -6.11
CA TYR A 337 18.09 8.71 -4.85
C TYR A 337 19.41 7.91 -4.89
N ARG A 338 19.38 6.63 -5.28
CA ARG A 338 20.59 5.78 -5.37
C ARG A 338 21.64 6.35 -6.32
N LEU A 339 21.21 6.93 -7.45
CA LEU A 339 22.10 7.56 -8.42
C LEU A 339 22.75 8.83 -7.85
N ASN A 340 21.97 9.69 -7.20
CA ASN A 340 22.42 10.99 -6.68
C ASN A 340 23.18 10.89 -5.35
N TYR A 341 22.92 9.85 -4.55
CA TYR A 341 23.67 9.55 -3.34
C TYR A 341 25.16 9.36 -3.64
N ARG A 342 25.48 8.71 -4.77
CA ARG A 342 26.86 8.53 -5.24
C ARG A 342 27.52 9.83 -5.71
N ASN A 343 26.72 10.80 -6.16
CA ASN A 343 27.17 12.08 -6.71
C ASN A 343 27.23 13.21 -5.65
N ASN A 344 26.93 12.90 -4.39
CA ASN A 344 27.12 13.78 -3.22
C ASN A 344 26.41 15.15 -3.32
N SER A 345 25.17 15.18 -3.82
CA SER A 345 24.34 16.40 -3.86
C SER A 345 23.28 16.38 -2.74
N PRO A 346 23.49 17.09 -1.60
CA PRO A 346 22.61 16.97 -0.43
C PRO A 346 21.18 17.43 -0.70
N GLU A 347 21.01 18.55 -1.40
CA GLU A 347 19.67 19.10 -1.68
C GLU A 347 18.85 18.19 -2.61
N VAL A 348 19.48 17.60 -3.62
CA VAL A 348 18.81 16.66 -4.53
C VAL A 348 18.48 15.36 -3.81
N ASN A 349 19.37 14.89 -2.93
CA ASN A 349 19.11 13.69 -2.12
C ASN A 349 17.95 13.89 -1.15
N ALA A 350 17.89 15.03 -0.46
CA ALA A 350 16.77 15.37 0.42
C ALA A 350 15.43 15.43 -0.33
N LYS A 351 15.41 16.01 -1.54
CA LYS A 351 14.19 16.03 -2.40
C LYS A 351 13.76 14.63 -2.83
N ASN A 352 14.69 13.80 -3.30
CA ASN A 352 14.37 12.42 -3.68
C ASN A 352 13.89 11.60 -2.48
N LEU A 353 14.54 11.74 -1.32
CA LEU A 353 14.16 11.06 -0.09
C LEU A 353 12.76 11.47 0.38
N PHE A 354 12.45 12.77 0.30
CA PHE A 354 11.11 13.26 0.55
C PHE A 354 10.07 12.69 -0.42
N GLY A 355 10.39 12.60 -1.72
CA GLY A 355 9.52 11.95 -2.71
C GLY A 355 9.28 10.46 -2.42
N ILE A 356 10.31 9.73 -1.96
CA ILE A 356 10.17 8.34 -1.50
C ILE A 356 9.23 8.26 -0.30
N MET A 357 9.37 9.17 0.68
CA MET A 357 8.52 9.22 1.87
C MET A 357 7.05 9.50 1.53
N GLN A 358 6.79 10.42 0.60
CA GLN A 358 5.44 10.73 0.14
C GLN A 358 4.78 9.49 -0.47
N GLU A 359 5.45 8.83 -1.42
CA GLU A 359 4.88 7.66 -2.08
C GLU A 359 4.75 6.46 -1.14
N TYR A 360 5.70 6.24 -0.23
CA TYR A 360 5.58 5.19 0.79
C TYR A 360 4.40 5.45 1.74
N LYS A 361 4.20 6.70 2.18
CA LYS A 361 3.02 7.08 2.98
C LYS A 361 1.71 6.86 2.19
N ARG A 362 1.66 7.28 0.93
CA ARG A 362 0.51 7.08 0.05
C ARG A 362 0.19 5.60 -0.14
N LEU A 363 1.22 4.76 -0.29
CA LEU A 363 1.10 3.30 -0.38
C LEU A 363 0.43 2.73 0.88
N LYS A 364 0.95 3.07 2.07
CA LYS A 364 0.36 2.59 3.34
C LYS A 364 -1.07 3.05 3.54
N THR A 365 -1.34 4.33 3.30
CA THR A 365 -2.70 4.90 3.40
C THR A 365 -3.66 4.24 2.42
N ALA A 366 -3.22 3.98 1.17
CA ALA A 366 -4.02 3.26 0.20
C ALA A 366 -4.35 1.84 0.67
N PHE A 367 -3.36 1.11 1.19
CA PHE A 367 -3.57 -0.22 1.76
C PHE A 367 -4.56 -0.21 2.93
N GLU A 368 -4.39 0.68 3.91
CA GLU A 368 -5.30 0.84 5.06
C GLU A 368 -6.73 1.20 4.62
N ALA A 369 -6.87 2.03 3.58
CA ALA A 369 -8.17 2.36 3.00
C ALA A 369 -8.85 1.13 2.39
N ARG A 370 -8.10 0.26 1.70
CA ARG A 370 -8.64 -1.01 1.16
C ARG A 370 -9.02 -1.99 2.26
N GLU A 371 -8.21 -2.13 3.31
CA GLU A 371 -8.53 -2.99 4.46
C GLU A 371 -9.87 -2.60 5.11
N LYS A 372 -10.16 -1.30 5.19
CA LYS A 372 -11.43 -0.79 5.73
C LYS A 372 -12.60 -0.94 4.75
N GLU A 373 -12.38 -0.66 3.48
CA GLU A 373 -13.43 -0.66 2.46
C GLU A 373 -13.92 -2.07 2.11
N PHE A 374 -13.03 -3.07 2.15
CA PHE A 374 -13.31 -4.44 1.73
C PHE A 374 -13.26 -5.44 2.89
N ASP A 375 -13.50 -4.98 4.13
CA ASP A 375 -13.41 -5.75 5.38
C ASP A 375 -14.24 -7.05 5.40
N LYS A 376 -15.31 -7.13 4.59
CA LYS A 376 -16.22 -8.27 4.47
C LYS A 376 -16.14 -8.99 3.12
N ASN A 377 -15.40 -8.45 2.15
CA ASN A 377 -15.30 -9.01 0.80
C ASN A 377 -14.31 -10.20 0.78
N SER A 378 -14.77 -11.38 0.39
CA SER A 378 -13.93 -12.59 0.36
C SER A 378 -12.90 -12.56 -0.76
N THR A 379 -13.23 -12.03 -1.94
CA THR A 379 -12.30 -11.80 -3.04
C THR A 379 -11.13 -10.93 -2.61
N TYR A 380 -11.39 -9.85 -1.87
CA TYR A 380 -10.32 -9.01 -1.34
C TYR A 380 -9.45 -9.79 -0.37
N LYS A 381 -10.05 -10.43 0.64
CA LYS A 381 -9.30 -11.16 1.69
C LYS A 381 -8.41 -12.27 1.15
N ASN A 382 -8.92 -13.04 0.19
CA ASN A 382 -8.29 -14.26 -0.26
C ASN A 382 -7.39 -14.04 -1.49
N ILE A 383 -7.72 -13.06 -2.34
CA ILE A 383 -7.01 -12.84 -3.61
C ILE A 383 -6.18 -11.55 -3.57
N PHE A 384 -6.77 -10.40 -3.29
CA PHE A 384 -6.06 -9.12 -3.43
C PHE A 384 -5.18 -8.76 -2.22
N ARG A 385 -5.66 -9.00 -1.00
CA ARG A 385 -4.96 -8.65 0.24
C ARG A 385 -3.54 -9.25 0.33
N PRO A 386 -3.31 -10.54 -0.03
CA PRO A 386 -1.96 -11.09 -0.10
C PRO A 386 -1.05 -10.32 -1.07
N GLU A 387 -1.58 -9.92 -2.23
CA GLU A 387 -0.83 -9.18 -3.25
C GLU A 387 -0.45 -7.77 -2.77
N TYR A 388 -1.40 -7.03 -2.18
CA TYR A 388 -1.11 -5.76 -1.52
C TYR A 388 -0.02 -5.90 -0.44
N THR A 389 -0.13 -6.95 0.39
CA THR A 389 0.83 -7.23 1.47
C THR A 389 2.22 -7.53 0.92
N SER A 390 2.31 -8.31 -0.17
CA SER A 390 3.56 -8.64 -0.85
C SER A 390 4.27 -7.39 -1.37
N ILE A 391 3.54 -6.51 -2.07
CA ILE A 391 4.11 -5.26 -2.60
C ILE A 391 4.54 -4.32 -1.46
N LEU A 392 3.75 -4.22 -0.39
CA LEU A 392 4.12 -3.41 0.77
C LEU A 392 5.37 -3.97 1.48
N ALA A 393 5.50 -5.29 1.61
CA ALA A 393 6.69 -5.94 2.15
C ALA A 393 7.94 -5.67 1.27
N ASN A 394 7.79 -5.67 -0.06
CA ASN A 394 8.87 -5.28 -0.96
C ASN A 394 9.26 -3.81 -0.77
N ALA A 395 8.30 -2.91 -0.59
CA ALA A 395 8.57 -1.50 -0.27
C ALA A 395 9.37 -1.36 1.04
N ASP A 396 8.97 -2.10 2.07
CA ASP A 396 9.66 -2.14 3.36
C ASP A 396 11.12 -2.61 3.22
N LEU A 397 11.36 -3.65 2.42
CA LEU A 397 12.71 -4.17 2.15
C LEU A 397 13.58 -3.15 1.41
N TYR A 398 13.02 -2.45 0.43
CA TYR A 398 13.76 -1.41 -0.29
C TYR A 398 14.16 -0.24 0.62
N LEU A 399 13.33 0.12 1.60
CA LEU A 399 13.63 1.16 2.56
C LEU A 399 14.63 0.74 3.65
N ASP A 400 14.82 -0.57 3.87
CA ASP A 400 15.81 -1.08 4.82
C ASP A 400 17.24 -1.15 4.22
N ALA A 401 17.42 -0.72 2.97
CA ALA A 401 18.68 -0.82 2.24
C ALA A 401 19.82 0.07 2.78
N ASP A 402 19.50 1.23 3.36
CA ASP A 402 20.49 2.13 4.00
C ASP A 402 19.89 2.93 5.16
N HIS A 403 20.76 3.63 5.90
CA HIS A 403 20.38 4.37 7.11
C HIS A 403 19.37 5.50 6.85
N ASN A 404 19.51 6.25 5.76
CA ASN A 404 18.62 7.37 5.46
C ASN A 404 17.24 6.86 5.02
N LEU A 405 17.19 5.81 4.20
CA LEU A 405 15.94 5.17 3.81
C LEU A 405 15.23 4.52 5.01
N LYS A 406 16.00 3.92 5.92
CA LYS A 406 15.46 3.34 7.16
C LYS A 406 14.87 4.42 8.06
N ASN A 407 15.54 5.56 8.18
CA ASN A 407 15.03 6.71 8.93
C ASN A 407 13.78 7.31 8.26
N ALA A 408 13.73 7.37 6.93
CA ALA A 408 12.54 7.78 6.19
C ALA A 408 11.33 6.87 6.48
N LYS A 409 11.54 5.54 6.53
CA LYS A 409 10.51 4.57 6.96
C LYS A 409 10.03 4.84 8.39
N VAL A 410 10.97 5.04 9.33
CA VAL A 410 10.65 5.36 10.74
C VAL A 410 9.86 6.67 10.85
N LEU A 411 10.24 7.69 10.09
CA LEU A 411 9.58 8.99 10.05
C LEU A 411 8.14 8.83 9.53
N VAL A 412 7.93 8.15 8.40
CA VAL A 412 6.58 7.92 7.85
C VAL A 412 5.70 7.15 8.83
N ASN A 413 6.23 6.10 9.47
CA ASN A 413 5.48 5.35 10.49
C ASN A 413 5.09 6.22 11.69
N THR A 414 6.00 7.09 12.13
CA THR A 414 5.75 8.03 13.23
C THR A 414 4.68 9.05 12.85
N LEU A 415 4.70 9.56 11.61
CA LEU A 415 3.66 10.47 11.10
C LEU A 415 2.28 9.81 11.07
N GLN A 416 2.18 8.58 10.55
CA GLN A 416 0.90 7.86 10.53
C GLN A 416 0.37 7.62 11.95
N GLU A 417 1.24 7.28 12.90
CA GLU A 417 0.85 7.11 14.30
C GLU A 417 0.37 8.43 14.94
N LEU A 418 1.04 9.55 14.64
CA LEU A 418 0.65 10.89 15.09
C LEU A 418 -0.71 11.33 14.52
N GLU A 419 -0.99 11.00 13.26
CA GLU A 419 -2.25 11.33 12.59
C GLU A 419 -3.41 10.47 13.10
N ASN A 420 -3.17 9.17 13.28
CA ASN A 420 -4.21 8.21 13.67
C ASN A 420 -4.46 8.14 15.18
N ASN A 421 -3.46 8.47 16.01
CA ASN A 421 -3.56 8.39 17.47
C ASN A 421 -2.92 9.60 18.18
N PRO A 422 -3.60 10.77 18.21
CA PRO A 422 -3.05 11.97 18.85
C PRO A 422 -2.70 11.80 20.33
N LYS A 423 -3.42 10.91 21.05
CA LYS A 423 -3.20 10.64 22.49
C LYS A 423 -1.95 9.82 22.77
N ALA A 424 -1.37 9.16 21.76
CA ALA A 424 -0.16 8.35 21.95
C ALA A 424 1.03 9.18 22.47
N TRP A 425 1.00 10.51 22.31
CA TRP A 425 2.13 11.42 22.52
C TRP A 425 1.87 12.48 23.59
N ASP A 426 0.97 12.23 24.54
CA ASP A 426 0.58 13.21 25.56
C ASP A 426 1.65 13.45 26.64
N THR A 427 2.66 12.57 26.76
CA THR A 427 3.73 12.70 27.76
C THR A 427 5.00 13.31 27.17
N PRO A 428 5.77 14.14 27.93
CA PRO A 428 7.01 14.74 27.46
C PRO A 428 8.03 13.76 26.86
N ALA A 429 8.24 12.60 27.51
CA ALA A 429 9.21 11.59 27.04
C ALA A 429 8.83 11.01 25.67
N LYS A 430 7.54 10.78 25.44
CA LYS A 430 7.06 10.28 24.14
C LYS A 430 7.17 11.34 23.05
N ARG A 431 6.85 12.61 23.34
CA ARG A 431 7.04 13.71 22.38
C ARG A 431 8.49 13.86 21.98
N GLU A 432 9.40 13.79 22.95
CA GLU A 432 10.84 13.85 22.70
C GLU A 432 11.31 12.72 21.78
N ALA A 433 10.86 11.48 22.05
CA ALA A 433 11.16 10.34 21.19
C ALA A 433 10.55 10.47 19.78
N ALA A 434 9.36 11.07 19.63
CA ALA A 434 8.77 11.36 18.33
C ALA A 434 9.56 12.44 17.58
N LEU A 435 9.94 13.52 18.26
CA LEU A 435 10.75 14.60 17.68
C LEU A 435 12.09 14.06 17.18
N ALA A 436 12.76 13.21 17.96
CA ALA A 436 14.00 12.54 17.54
C ALA A 436 13.83 11.72 16.25
N LYS A 437 12.69 11.02 16.09
CA LYS A 437 12.37 10.28 14.86
C LYS A 437 12.04 11.20 13.69
N LEU A 438 11.32 12.30 13.94
CA LEU A 438 10.97 13.29 12.91
C LEU A 438 12.19 14.09 12.41
N SER A 439 13.19 14.31 13.27
CA SER A 439 14.45 14.95 12.93
C SER A 439 15.53 13.97 12.44
N SER A 440 15.22 12.67 12.32
CA SER A 440 16.20 11.64 11.93
C SER A 440 16.56 11.65 10.44
N VAL A 441 15.82 12.42 9.65
CA VAL A 441 16.00 12.57 8.20
C VAL A 441 16.19 14.05 7.88
N GLU A 442 17.16 14.35 7.03
CA GLU A 442 17.31 15.69 6.47
C GLU A 442 16.21 15.96 5.45
N LEU A 443 15.27 16.82 5.81
CA LEU A 443 14.18 17.23 4.93
C LEU A 443 14.61 18.41 4.05
N PRO A 444 14.00 18.57 2.86
CA PRO A 444 14.14 19.78 2.06
C PRO A 444 13.78 21.05 2.84
N ARG A 445 14.19 22.21 2.31
CA ARG A 445 13.88 23.52 2.90
C ARG A 445 12.37 23.69 3.09
N ALA A 446 11.99 24.46 4.12
CA ALA A 446 10.59 24.68 4.51
C ALA A 446 9.70 25.16 3.34
N ASP A 447 10.22 26.00 2.45
CA ASP A 447 9.49 26.48 1.26
C ASP A 447 9.10 25.32 0.31
N TYR A 448 9.99 24.33 0.17
CA TYR A 448 9.74 23.15 -0.65
C TYR A 448 8.72 22.22 0.02
N LEU A 449 8.86 22.00 1.33
CA LEU A 449 7.89 21.18 2.10
C LEU A 449 6.48 21.79 2.03
N SER A 450 6.38 23.11 2.19
CA SER A 450 5.11 23.84 2.20
C SER A 450 4.40 23.86 0.84
N ALA A 451 5.10 23.49 -0.24
CA ALA A 451 4.49 23.34 -1.57
C ALA A 451 3.69 22.04 -1.73
N SER A 452 3.77 21.11 -0.77
CA SER A 452 3.07 19.83 -0.79
C SER A 452 2.20 19.63 0.46
N VAL A 453 1.08 18.93 0.30
CA VAL A 453 0.16 18.63 1.42
C VAL A 453 0.85 17.79 2.48
N GLU A 454 1.68 16.82 2.07
CA GLU A 454 2.42 15.97 2.99
C GLU A 454 3.50 16.75 3.74
N GLY A 455 4.23 17.64 3.06
CA GLY A 455 5.25 18.46 3.70
C GLY A 455 4.66 19.46 4.69
N GLU A 456 3.52 20.08 4.36
CA GLU A 456 2.78 20.94 5.29
C GLU A 456 2.31 20.14 6.52
N ALA A 457 1.82 18.91 6.33
CA ALA A 457 1.41 18.05 7.44
C ALA A 457 2.57 17.74 8.39
N ILE A 458 3.76 17.45 7.86
CA ILE A 458 4.99 17.24 8.65
C ILE A 458 5.32 18.48 9.46
N VAL A 459 5.42 19.64 8.80
CA VAL A 459 5.77 20.91 9.47
C VAL A 459 4.78 21.23 10.59
N ARG A 460 3.48 21.07 10.32
CA ARG A 460 2.42 21.33 11.30
C ARG A 460 2.47 20.38 12.50
N LEU A 461 2.65 19.08 12.26
CA LEU A 461 2.71 18.08 13.33
C LEU A 461 3.97 18.25 14.18
N THR A 462 5.13 18.46 13.56
CA THR A 462 6.38 18.75 14.27
C THR A 462 6.21 19.99 15.15
N LYS A 463 5.73 21.11 14.58
CA LYS A 463 5.50 22.34 15.34
C LYS A 463 4.56 22.15 16.53
N ARG A 464 3.47 21.39 16.35
CA ARG A 464 2.55 21.08 17.45
C ARG A 464 3.23 20.31 18.58
N LEU A 465 4.04 19.30 18.25
CA LEU A 465 4.78 18.53 19.26
C LEU A 465 5.79 19.40 19.99
N GLU A 466 6.51 20.25 19.26
CA GLU A 466 7.47 21.17 19.82
C GLU A 466 6.83 22.22 20.75
N ASP A 467 5.69 22.80 20.36
CA ASP A 467 4.97 23.77 21.19
C ASP A 467 4.47 23.14 22.51
N LEU A 468 3.97 21.91 22.46
CA LEU A 468 3.58 21.14 23.66
C LEU A 468 4.79 20.82 24.53
N GLN A 469 5.91 20.41 23.91
CA GLN A 469 7.15 20.11 24.62
C GLN A 469 7.70 21.35 25.32
N TYR A 470 7.72 22.49 24.63
CA TYR A 470 8.14 23.77 25.20
C TYR A 470 7.29 24.16 26.40
N ARG A 471 5.95 24.15 26.24
CA ARG A 471 5.00 24.56 27.28
C ARG A 471 5.15 23.74 28.56
N GLU A 472 5.30 22.41 28.43
CA GLU A 472 5.33 21.53 29.61
C GLU A 472 6.73 21.44 30.24
N VAL A 473 7.80 21.47 29.45
CA VAL A 473 9.17 21.16 29.93
C VAL A 473 10.04 22.39 30.15
N PHE A 474 9.86 23.45 29.35
CA PHE A 474 10.80 24.58 29.29
C PHE A 474 10.19 25.90 29.75
N GLU A 475 8.89 26.16 29.49
CA GLU A 475 8.26 27.47 29.70
C GLU A 475 8.42 27.99 31.14
N LYS A 476 8.23 27.14 32.14
CA LYS A 476 8.39 27.51 33.55
C LYS A 476 9.83 27.89 33.89
N GLU A 477 10.81 27.13 33.42
CA GLU A 477 12.23 27.37 33.68
C GLU A 477 12.72 28.61 32.94
N VAL A 478 12.28 28.82 31.69
CA VAL A 478 12.52 30.04 30.92
C VAL A 478 11.94 31.25 31.65
N LYS A 479 10.70 31.16 32.12
CA LYS A 479 10.08 32.25 32.89
C LYS A 479 10.84 32.53 34.18
N THR A 480 11.26 31.48 34.89
CA THR A 480 12.03 31.66 36.13
C THR A 480 13.39 32.30 35.86
N LEU A 481 14.07 31.97 34.76
CA LEU A 481 15.30 32.64 34.35
C LEU A 481 15.07 34.11 33.95
N THR A 482 13.95 34.39 33.27
CA THR A 482 13.54 35.75 32.91
C THR A 482 13.23 36.59 34.15
N ASP A 483 12.60 36.01 35.17
CA ASP A 483 12.22 36.73 36.40
C ASP A 483 13.38 36.83 37.41
N ALA A 484 14.38 35.93 37.34
CA ALA A 484 15.54 35.95 38.23
C ALA A 484 16.42 37.19 38.02
N GLN A 485 16.95 37.72 39.13
CA GLN A 485 18.00 38.73 39.09
C GLN A 485 19.28 38.10 38.54
N ALA A 486 19.86 38.71 37.50
CA ALA A 486 21.07 38.22 36.86
C ALA A 486 22.28 38.50 37.74
N SER A 487 22.88 37.44 38.30
CA SER A 487 24.08 37.49 39.13
C SER A 487 24.92 36.22 38.91
N ASP A 488 26.08 36.16 39.56
CA ASP A 488 26.94 34.96 39.51
C ASP A 488 26.30 33.77 40.23
N GLU A 489 25.43 34.01 41.22
CA GLU A 489 24.70 32.99 41.97
C GLU A 489 23.64 32.29 41.10
N THR A 490 22.97 33.05 40.21
CA THR A 490 21.93 32.56 39.32
C THR A 490 22.47 32.02 37.98
N LEU A 491 23.79 32.07 37.77
CA LEU A 491 24.47 31.55 36.57
C LEU A 491 24.28 30.04 36.39
N SER A 492 24.25 29.29 37.50
CA SER A 492 24.04 27.83 37.50
C SER A 492 22.69 27.46 36.88
N MET A 493 21.64 28.24 37.15
CA MET A 493 20.31 28.06 36.59
C MET A 493 20.30 28.25 35.07
N ARG A 494 21.01 29.27 34.58
CA ARG A 494 21.19 29.51 33.14
C ARG A 494 21.87 28.32 32.47
N ASN A 495 22.96 27.82 33.05
CA ASN A 495 23.72 26.70 32.48
C ASN A 495 22.87 25.43 32.41
N ALA A 496 22.17 25.10 33.50
CA ALA A 496 21.28 23.94 33.54
C ALA A 496 20.18 24.00 32.46
N LEU A 497 19.56 25.16 32.25
CA LEU A 497 18.56 25.35 31.21
C LEU A 497 19.15 25.21 29.79
N GLN A 498 20.33 25.77 29.55
CA GLN A 498 21.02 25.66 28.26
C GLN A 498 21.41 24.20 27.95
N ASP A 499 21.93 23.47 28.94
CA ASP A 499 22.31 22.06 28.79
C ASP A 499 21.09 21.18 28.52
N LYS A 500 19.99 21.43 29.26
CA LYS A 500 18.70 20.76 29.05
C LYS A 500 18.15 20.99 27.63
N ALA A 501 18.26 22.22 27.13
CA ALA A 501 17.83 22.54 25.76
C ALA A 501 18.73 21.89 24.71
N ASN A 502 20.06 21.89 24.91
CA ASN A 502 21.01 21.28 23.99
C ASN A 502 20.81 19.76 23.85
N ALA A 503 20.34 19.09 24.91
CA ALA A 503 20.03 17.66 24.90
C ALA A 503 18.67 17.32 24.24
N SER A 504 17.85 18.33 23.93
CA SER A 504 16.51 18.16 23.36
C SER A 504 16.52 18.20 21.83
N ASN A 505 15.69 17.37 21.21
CA ASN A 505 15.41 17.29 19.78
C ASN A 505 14.37 18.33 19.31
N CYS A 506 13.70 19.02 20.25
CA CYS A 506 12.83 20.14 19.93
C CYS A 506 13.65 21.37 19.49
N LEU A 507 13.64 21.69 18.20
CA LEU A 507 14.43 22.77 17.62
C LEU A 507 13.90 24.14 18.08
N SER A 508 12.59 24.36 18.02
CA SER A 508 12.02 25.63 18.49
C SER A 508 12.18 25.83 20.01
N CYS A 509 12.25 24.76 20.80
CA CYS A 509 12.58 24.86 22.23
C CYS A 509 14.01 25.37 22.43
N ARG A 510 14.97 24.85 21.65
CA ARG A 510 16.37 25.29 21.67
C ARG A 510 16.51 26.76 21.30
N ASP A 511 15.80 27.20 20.25
CA ASP A 511 15.82 28.60 19.84
C ASP A 511 15.24 29.53 20.90
N LYS A 512 14.06 29.21 21.44
CA LYS A 512 13.42 30.01 22.51
C LYS A 512 14.27 30.07 23.79
N VAL A 513 14.91 28.96 24.18
CA VAL A 513 15.83 28.94 25.32
C VAL A 513 17.08 29.76 25.03
N ARG A 514 17.67 29.63 23.84
CA ARG A 514 18.84 30.43 23.43
C ARG A 514 18.53 31.93 23.51
N ASP A 515 17.36 32.35 23.06
CA ASP A 515 16.94 33.75 23.14
C ASP A 515 16.82 34.23 24.59
N ALA A 516 16.23 33.42 25.47
CA ALA A 516 16.14 33.72 26.91
C ALA A 516 17.53 33.77 27.58
N VAL A 517 18.44 32.86 27.22
CA VAL A 517 19.82 32.83 27.70
C VAL A 517 20.61 34.05 27.24
N ASN A 518 20.45 34.45 25.97
CA ASN A 518 21.08 35.65 25.43
C ASN A 518 20.62 36.91 26.18
N GLU A 519 19.32 37.00 26.50
CA GLU A 519 18.79 38.13 27.26
C GLU A 519 19.27 38.12 28.72
N TYR A 520 19.36 36.95 29.35
CA TYR A 520 19.97 36.81 30.67
C TYR A 520 21.44 37.28 30.67
N ASN A 521 22.23 36.87 29.67
CA ASN A 521 23.64 37.25 29.57
C ASN A 521 23.84 38.77 29.46
N LYS A 522 22.99 39.46 28.71
CA LYS A 522 23.00 40.94 28.65
C LYS A 522 22.70 41.56 30.02
N ARG A 523 21.73 41.03 30.76
CA ARG A 523 21.39 41.53 32.11
C ARG A 523 22.52 41.26 33.10
N LEU A 524 23.19 40.12 33.02
CA LEU A 524 24.35 39.79 33.84
C LEU A 524 25.52 40.74 33.58
N GLU A 525 25.83 41.01 32.30
CA GLU A 525 26.86 41.97 31.90
C GLU A 525 26.56 43.37 32.45
N ASN A 526 25.30 43.81 32.35
CA ASN A 526 24.86 45.08 32.91
C ASN A 526 24.94 45.12 34.45
N SER A 527 24.63 44.02 35.14
CA SER A 527 24.75 43.95 36.61
C SER A 527 26.20 44.05 37.04
N ARG A 528 27.09 43.28 36.41
CA ARG A 528 28.54 43.34 36.66
C ARG A 528 29.10 44.72 36.35
N LEU A 529 28.65 45.36 35.27
CA LEU A 529 29.08 46.73 34.96
C LEU A 529 28.70 47.70 36.08
N LYS A 530 27.47 47.65 36.59
CA LYS A 530 27.03 48.51 37.71
C LYS A 530 27.85 48.28 38.98
N GLU A 531 28.17 47.03 39.31
CA GLU A 531 29.01 46.69 40.47
C GLU A 531 30.43 47.22 40.31
N GLU A 532 31.05 46.99 39.15
CA GLU A 532 32.41 47.47 38.85
C GLU A 532 32.49 49.00 38.79
N THR A 533 31.46 49.68 38.26
CA THR A 533 31.40 51.15 38.29
C THR A 533 31.23 51.69 39.71
N LYS A 534 30.48 50.99 40.56
CA LYS A 534 30.37 51.36 41.98
C LYS A 534 31.71 51.19 42.70
N GLU A 535 32.43 50.11 42.41
CA GLU A 535 33.76 49.87 42.97
C GLU A 535 34.79 50.87 42.45
N MET A 536 34.73 51.21 41.16
CA MET A 536 35.52 52.27 40.54
C MET A 536 35.39 53.59 41.30
N GLY A 537 34.15 54.02 41.60
CA GLY A 537 33.92 55.24 42.37
C GLY A 537 34.50 55.20 43.78
N LYS A 538 34.46 54.03 44.46
CA LYS A 538 35.12 53.87 45.76
C LYS A 538 36.64 53.93 45.65
N LEU A 539 37.22 53.21 44.69
CA LEU A 539 38.66 53.18 44.45
C LEU A 539 39.19 54.56 44.06
N GLN A 540 38.45 55.31 43.25
CA GLN A 540 38.80 56.68 42.87
C GLN A 540 38.85 57.59 44.09
N SER A 541 37.83 57.56 44.95
CA SER A 541 37.82 58.36 46.18
C SER A 541 38.96 57.96 47.14
N ALA A 542 39.25 56.66 47.26
CA ALA A 542 40.36 56.17 48.06
C ALA A 542 41.72 56.59 47.48
N ALA A 543 41.89 56.52 46.16
CA ALA A 543 43.09 56.94 45.46
C ALA A 543 43.33 58.45 45.61
N GLU A 544 42.30 59.29 45.50
CA GLU A 544 42.42 60.74 45.72
C GLU A 544 42.85 61.08 47.15
N GLN A 545 42.26 60.41 48.15
CA GLN A 545 42.67 60.57 49.55
C GLN A 545 44.12 60.12 49.76
N GLN A 546 44.51 59.01 49.14
CA GLN A 546 45.87 58.49 49.20
C GLN A 546 46.86 59.46 48.55
N VAL A 547 46.58 59.97 47.35
CA VAL A 547 47.40 60.99 46.67
C VAL A 547 47.59 62.20 47.57
N LEU A 548 46.52 62.75 48.16
CA LEU A 548 46.63 63.90 49.07
C LEU A 548 47.50 63.60 50.30
N ARG A 549 47.38 62.40 50.88
CA ARG A 549 48.18 61.96 52.03
C ARG A 549 49.66 61.82 51.65
N HIS A 550 49.95 61.13 50.55
CA HIS A 550 51.31 60.83 50.13
C HIS A 550 52.02 62.04 49.49
N LEU A 551 51.30 63.00 48.89
CA LEU A 551 51.86 64.30 48.48
C LEU A 551 52.40 65.10 49.67
N ARG A 552 51.69 65.07 50.81
CA ARG A 552 52.19 65.70 52.06
C ARG A 552 53.46 65.02 52.55
N TRP A 553 53.51 63.69 52.49
CA TRP A 553 54.71 62.93 52.86
C TRP A 553 55.85 63.11 51.88
N GLN A 554 55.59 63.22 50.58
CA GLN A 554 56.60 63.53 49.58
C GLN A 554 57.23 64.90 49.86
N LEU A 555 56.43 65.93 50.16
CA LEU A 555 56.95 67.24 50.54
C LEU A 555 57.81 67.16 51.82
N CYS A 556 57.37 66.37 52.80
CA CYS A 556 58.15 66.11 54.01
C CYS A 556 59.48 65.38 53.69
N PHE A 557 59.45 64.37 52.83
CA PHE A 557 60.65 63.66 52.38
C PHE A 557 61.62 64.58 51.67
N ASP A 558 61.15 65.40 50.74
CA ASP A 558 61.99 66.32 49.99
C ASP A 558 62.64 67.35 50.93
N ASN A 559 61.90 67.87 51.92
CA ASN A 559 62.43 68.76 52.95
C ASN A 559 63.46 68.08 53.87
N ASN A 560 63.16 66.87 54.36
CA ASN A 560 64.04 66.12 55.25
C ASN A 560 65.31 65.66 54.52
N LEU A 561 65.19 65.24 53.26
CA LEU A 561 66.32 64.82 52.43
C LEU A 561 67.22 66.00 52.09
N GLN A 562 66.67 67.20 51.85
CA GLN A 562 67.45 68.44 51.71
C GLN A 562 68.16 68.82 53.01
N ALA A 563 67.46 68.79 54.15
CA ALA A 563 68.05 69.13 55.45
C ALA A 563 69.19 68.16 55.84
N VAL A 564 69.00 66.86 55.60
CA VAL A 564 70.00 65.83 55.87
C VAL A 564 71.16 65.89 54.88
N ALA A 565 70.92 66.15 53.59
CA ALA A 565 71.98 66.32 52.60
C ALA A 565 72.89 67.52 52.90
N VAL A 566 72.30 68.66 53.33
CA VAL A 566 73.06 69.86 53.74
C VAL A 566 73.84 69.62 55.03
N ALA A 567 73.27 68.90 56.00
CA ALA A 567 73.94 68.57 57.26
C ALA A 567 75.07 67.52 57.12
N SER A 568 75.15 66.81 55.99
CA SER A 568 76.07 65.68 55.77
C SER A 568 77.18 65.95 54.75
N ALA A 569 77.28 67.17 54.21
CA ALA A 569 78.14 67.51 53.07
C ALA A 569 79.66 67.25 53.30
N ASP A 570 80.09 67.09 54.55
CA ASP A 570 81.49 66.80 54.92
C ASP A 570 81.82 65.30 55.13
N ASN A 571 80.85 64.38 55.02
CA ASN A 571 81.01 62.97 55.47
C ASN A 571 81.11 61.90 54.35
N GLY A 572 81.19 62.27 53.07
CA GLY A 572 81.43 61.31 51.97
C GLY A 572 80.29 60.34 51.65
N MET A 573 79.05 60.67 52.04
CA MET A 573 77.85 59.82 51.89
C MET A 573 77.06 60.07 50.58
N ASP A 574 77.68 60.67 49.57
CA ASP A 574 77.01 61.18 48.35
C ASP A 574 76.27 60.10 47.55
N GLN A 575 76.83 58.89 47.45
CA GLN A 575 76.19 57.78 46.73
C GLN A 575 74.93 57.26 47.43
N TYR A 576 74.89 57.32 48.76
CA TYR A 576 73.73 56.92 49.56
C TYR A 576 72.57 57.91 49.38
N TYR A 577 72.86 59.22 49.43
CA TYR A 577 71.86 60.26 49.20
C TYR A 577 71.38 60.34 47.75
N ALA A 578 72.24 60.07 46.77
CA ALA A 578 71.82 59.93 45.37
C ALA A 578 70.80 58.80 45.19
N LYS A 579 71.02 57.65 45.83
CA LYS A 579 70.10 56.50 45.79
C LYS A 579 68.78 56.80 46.52
N LEU A 580 68.79 57.54 47.62
CA LEU A 580 67.58 58.01 48.28
C LEU A 580 66.80 59.02 47.42
N GLY A 581 67.50 59.95 46.76
CA GLY A 581 66.92 60.92 45.83
C GLY A 581 66.27 60.26 44.61
N GLU A 582 66.88 59.22 44.06
CA GLU A 582 66.30 58.40 42.98
C GLU A 582 65.00 57.71 43.44
N ARG A 583 65.00 57.13 44.66
CA ARG A 583 63.81 56.48 45.23
C ARG A 583 62.71 57.47 45.61
N SER A 584 63.04 58.67 46.09
CA SER A 584 62.08 59.75 46.34
C SER A 584 61.47 60.25 45.02
N SER A 585 62.29 60.41 43.98
CA SER A 585 61.81 60.81 42.65
C SER A 585 60.89 59.76 42.03
N ALA A 586 61.20 58.47 42.20
CA ALA A 586 60.34 57.38 41.79
C ALA A 586 59.00 57.40 42.54
N PHE A 587 59.02 57.59 43.87
CA PHE A 587 57.81 57.74 44.68
C PHE A 587 56.93 58.92 44.21
N ALA A 588 57.54 60.08 43.97
CA ALA A 588 56.85 61.27 43.44
C ALA A 588 56.24 61.00 42.04
N ALA A 589 56.95 60.27 41.18
CA ALA A 589 56.46 59.89 39.86
C ALA A 589 55.23 58.96 39.96
N THR A 590 55.26 57.95 40.84
CA THR A 590 54.13 57.03 41.04
C THR A 590 52.92 57.74 41.66
N ILE A 591 53.11 58.69 42.58
CA ILE A 591 52.01 59.53 43.13
C ILE A 591 51.36 60.35 42.00
N LYS A 592 52.18 60.96 41.14
CA LYS A 592 51.69 61.75 40.00
C LYS A 592 50.95 60.90 38.98
N GLU A 593 51.42 59.68 38.73
CA GLU A 593 50.75 58.71 37.86
C GLU A 593 49.39 58.27 38.46
N LEU A 594 49.34 58.00 39.77
CA LEU A 594 48.11 57.71 40.49
C LEU A 594 47.10 58.88 40.43
N ASP A 595 47.56 60.11 40.67
CA ASP A 595 46.74 61.34 40.57
C ASP A 595 46.18 61.52 39.15
N THR A 596 47.01 61.29 38.13
CA THR A 596 46.62 61.41 36.73
C THR A 596 45.57 60.35 36.36
N LEU A 597 45.75 59.10 36.80
CA LEU A 597 44.79 58.04 36.52
C LEU A 597 43.48 58.23 37.29
N ALA A 598 43.53 58.66 38.55
CA ALA A 598 42.34 58.93 39.37
C ALA A 598 41.48 60.06 38.80
N LYS A 599 42.10 61.10 38.20
CA LYS A 599 41.37 62.22 37.56
C LYS A 599 40.81 61.89 36.18
N ASN A 600 41.38 60.91 35.48
CA ASN A 600 41.01 60.52 34.13
C ASN A 600 40.17 59.23 34.12
N ALA A 601 39.04 59.23 34.84
CA ALA A 601 38.09 58.12 34.80
C ALA A 601 37.42 58.03 33.42
N PRO A 602 37.18 56.81 32.88
CA PRO A 602 36.56 56.66 31.58
C PRO A 602 35.08 57.05 31.60
N GLU A 603 34.64 57.84 30.60
CA GLU A 603 33.24 58.24 30.41
C GLU A 603 32.47 57.17 29.62
N ASN A 604 31.32 56.72 30.14
CA ASN A 604 30.50 55.62 29.58
C ASN A 604 31.27 54.32 29.25
N PRO A 605 32.00 53.74 30.22
CA PRO A 605 32.88 52.61 29.98
C PRO A 605 32.11 51.29 29.77
N ARG A 606 32.66 50.43 28.91
CA ARG A 606 32.26 49.01 28.84
C ARG A 606 32.85 48.25 30.04
N LEU A 607 32.25 47.11 30.41
CA LEU A 607 32.66 46.31 31.58
C LEU A 607 34.18 46.04 31.62
N GLN A 608 34.75 45.59 30.50
CA GLN A 608 36.19 45.31 30.41
C GLN A 608 37.07 46.55 30.66
N GLN A 609 36.60 47.74 30.26
CA GLN A 609 37.33 49.00 30.48
C GLN A 609 37.31 49.40 31.95
N VAL A 610 36.16 49.24 32.64
CA VAL A 610 36.06 49.50 34.08
C VAL A 610 36.95 48.53 34.86
N GLN A 611 36.92 47.26 34.52
CA GLN A 611 37.75 46.24 35.18
C GLN A 611 39.25 46.49 34.99
N ALA A 612 39.67 46.86 33.77
CA ALA A 612 41.05 47.21 33.50
C ALA A 612 41.48 48.46 34.28
N TYR A 613 40.63 49.48 34.32
CA TYR A 613 40.86 50.70 35.09
C TYR A 613 40.97 50.41 36.59
N ASN A 614 40.02 49.68 37.18
CA ASN A 614 40.02 49.28 38.60
C ASN A 614 41.30 48.51 38.96
N LYS A 615 41.76 47.61 38.08
CA LYS A 615 42.99 46.85 38.27
C LYS A 615 44.24 47.74 38.22
N GLN A 616 44.31 48.67 37.26
CA GLN A 616 45.41 49.63 37.15
C GLN A 616 45.46 50.56 38.36
N LEU A 617 44.31 51.11 38.75
CA LEU A 617 44.20 52.02 39.89
C LEU A 617 44.62 51.33 41.20
N THR A 618 44.14 50.10 41.43
CA THR A 618 44.55 49.30 42.60
C THR A 618 46.05 48.96 42.58
N GLY A 619 46.62 48.71 41.39
CA GLY A 619 48.05 48.47 41.21
C GLY A 619 48.90 49.67 41.64
N LEU A 620 48.57 50.86 41.12
CA LEU A 620 49.27 52.11 41.46
C LEU A 620 49.10 52.48 42.93
N MET A 621 47.91 52.30 43.51
CA MET A 621 47.69 52.53 44.94
C MET A 621 48.64 51.67 45.80
N LYS A 622 48.84 50.39 45.45
CA LYS A 622 49.79 49.51 46.16
C LYS A 622 51.25 49.91 45.92
N GLU A 623 51.59 50.33 44.70
CA GLU A 623 52.95 50.74 44.37
C GLU A 623 53.37 52.01 45.14
N VAL A 624 52.45 52.98 45.29
CA VAL A 624 52.65 54.16 46.15
C VAL A 624 52.89 53.77 47.61
N GLU A 625 52.13 52.82 48.16
CA GLU A 625 52.37 52.32 49.53
C GLU A 625 53.73 51.62 49.67
N GLN A 626 54.11 50.82 48.68
CA GLN A 626 55.40 50.12 48.67
C GLN A 626 56.57 51.10 48.61
N HIS A 627 56.51 52.10 47.74
CA HIS A 627 57.55 53.13 47.66
C HIS A 627 57.69 53.92 48.96
N TYR A 628 56.56 54.28 49.59
CA TYR A 628 56.56 54.90 50.91
C TYR A 628 57.22 54.02 51.97
N ALA A 629 56.85 52.74 52.05
CA ALA A 629 57.41 51.80 53.01
C ALA A 629 58.92 51.60 52.82
N ILE A 630 59.38 51.44 51.57
CA ILE A 630 60.81 51.29 51.23
C ILE A 630 61.60 52.53 51.68
N LEU A 631 61.08 53.74 51.45
CA LEU A 631 61.75 54.97 51.88
C LEU A 631 61.86 55.05 53.42
N CYS A 632 60.81 54.66 54.14
CA CYS A 632 60.84 54.62 55.61
C CYS A 632 61.72 53.52 56.20
N GLU A 633 61.87 52.39 55.51
CA GLU A 633 62.78 51.33 55.92
C GLU A 633 64.25 51.71 55.70
N LEU A 634 64.55 52.42 54.60
CA LEU A 634 65.90 52.86 54.27
C LEU A 634 66.41 53.90 55.27
N ASP A 635 65.59 54.87 55.65
CA ASP A 635 65.93 55.81 56.72
C ASP A 635 64.67 56.31 57.45
N LYS A 636 64.52 55.86 58.71
CA LYS A 636 63.37 56.20 59.54
C LYS A 636 63.23 57.70 59.77
N LYS A 637 64.35 58.46 59.77
CA LYS A 637 64.35 59.91 60.01
C LYS A 637 63.69 60.68 58.87
N LEU A 638 63.64 60.11 57.67
CA LEU A 638 62.93 60.71 56.54
C LEU A 638 61.42 60.73 56.77
N CYS A 639 60.88 59.77 57.55
CA CYS A 639 59.44 59.61 57.81
C CYS A 639 58.94 60.28 59.10
N GLU A 640 59.81 60.99 59.83
CA GLU A 640 59.45 61.72 61.05
C GLU A 640 58.79 63.07 60.70
N CYS A 641 57.57 62.98 60.15
CA CYS A 641 56.76 64.13 59.76
C CYS A 641 55.75 64.44 60.88
N GLN A 642 56.09 65.36 61.80
CA GLN A 642 55.12 65.95 62.74
C GLN A 642 54.34 67.09 62.12
#